data_AF-A0A812I6H6-F1
#
_entry.id   AF-A0A812I6H6-F1
#
_cell.length_a   1.000
_cell.length_b   1.000
_cell.length_c   1.000
_cell.angle_alpha   90.00
_cell.angle_beta   90.00
_cell.angle_gamma   90.00
#
_symmetry.space_group_name_H-M   'P 1'
#
loop_
_entity.id
_entity.type
_entity.pdbx_description
1 polymer ?
#
loop_
_entity_poly.entity_id
_entity_poly.type
_entity_poly.pdbx_seq_one_letter_code
_entity_poly.pdbx_strand_id
1 'polypeptide(L)'
;MPPAPICAPAAAVPTLPAVATANAQHMQFIEEALEAIRKHPLMAGVETAAPLDMAHGGREPLTNNKVKAALAAKKIPTGAGNFFWLDLSIDPVFAHAPVKSKRCREIADKHFSEPCHLISNITVAVPSCWQQKPALGTQKLRRISPVEPLHTLIMAIHRDVEQENAAAISQWREILLTTMFTLAPAENDTSVHQLHTQLREKPGVEHELVRHSALSRILDVVHFHQRYHKDLKPPKGKKVSLAKLLSEEYNKGVKLNAMSEPVSELFVERAISIDNRLLQKSSYILAILMDLDDSFGVNGPIDSVHKIYLLLSKAGASGTNSLKKMEWFVGYVSDLFKFGGVTLDECSKGKLVDQNSAKSLGDVILAKPDILAELLRWAQDNGVRLAVLEKIKEITQSIETFREAVGRRWDTKTKPPAAPWRAGFGAAGDQLLNLIEDMVYFKTYDHAILAWALSRKPLAELLETPALQDVLAEIKEAAEEENKEAGVEGGRTQEPDSQAMVVDPEDEVSADRVHGLGADAGLQAIVSNLKDSGEAQDVEDLQKLERFMSQAQGVVNTYCSFALETETDADLVKHLKESAAGSHEPKVSENAHVLCYYSAQDCGEATSQPHLRTPALRNRGDHLQRFIHVCMQRRGLVHELPEQDVFALNDSGREGNKGLMLGKFTAIGEAEVDPSTGKPKKAPQLRKSVRCVTAIISENSLAKRVEKVRGYSSVNQIQRVYLVSGKALQLTRHDRLHTANASNRGNMIGPFVAEDWEGSDVWKVPGYSSEAQQTRRNNESEEDEAIATGNVKNKTREKHDLEPVLFHSAPIAMMEEILHSYSYDISAVISNAGDGKLCELCLERKIPFWGLAWTQEHIQALEARLTKRVFDKMADSKSKLYKPALRTILDRNSEEQEEPEPIKKRKRAAKGKAQAKKKEGEGAGDGEKDGEKDPDPEPVDKKPRGGKNKDDKGGKNKDDKGGKNKDDKATGSKDPILDEILRIASGAGGEEGGN
;
A
#
# COMPACT_ATOMS: atom_id res chain seq x y z
N MET A 1 50.10 -41.32 -0.58
CA MET A 1 49.53 -39.97 -0.72
C MET A 1 48.02 -40.10 -0.82
N PRO A 2 47.22 -39.30 -0.09
CA PRO A 2 45.79 -39.22 -0.39
C PRO A 2 45.63 -38.82 -1.88
N PRO A 3 44.67 -39.41 -2.61
CA PRO A 3 44.40 -38.99 -3.98
C PRO A 3 44.12 -37.49 -3.98
N ALA A 4 44.72 -36.75 -4.91
CA ALA A 4 44.47 -35.32 -5.08
C ALA A 4 42.95 -35.09 -5.14
N PRO A 5 42.42 -34.05 -4.45
CA PRO A 5 40.99 -33.78 -4.42
C PRO A 5 40.45 -33.72 -5.85
N ILE A 6 39.31 -34.40 -6.05
CA ILE A 6 38.61 -34.49 -7.33
C ILE A 6 38.28 -33.07 -7.79
N CYS A 7 39.01 -32.57 -8.79
CA CYS A 7 38.94 -31.17 -9.25
C CYS A 7 39.03 -30.15 -8.10
N ALA A 8 40.22 -29.91 -7.56
CA ALA A 8 40.44 -28.78 -6.66
C ALA A 8 39.84 -27.50 -7.31
N PRO A 9 38.96 -26.76 -6.62
CA PRO A 9 38.35 -25.58 -7.20
C PRO A 9 39.44 -24.58 -7.58
N ALA A 10 39.30 -23.94 -8.74
CA ALA A 10 40.18 -22.84 -9.11
C ALA A 10 40.20 -21.77 -8.00
N ALA A 11 41.31 -21.03 -7.90
CA ALA A 11 41.42 -19.91 -6.97
C ALA A 11 40.23 -18.97 -7.14
N ALA A 12 39.60 -18.59 -6.03
CA ALA A 12 38.43 -17.72 -6.04
C ALA A 12 38.76 -16.42 -6.78
N VAL A 13 37.98 -16.11 -7.81
CA VAL A 13 38.08 -14.83 -8.52
C VAL A 13 37.37 -13.78 -7.67
N PRO A 14 37.82 -12.50 -7.70
CA PRO A 14 37.15 -11.44 -6.97
C PRO A 14 35.67 -11.32 -7.34
N THR A 15 34.80 -11.56 -6.38
CA THR A 15 33.36 -11.29 -6.47
C THR A 15 33.05 -9.89 -5.95
N LEU A 16 31.96 -9.27 -6.40
CA LEU A 16 31.52 -8.00 -5.85
C LEU A 16 31.25 -8.15 -4.34
N PRO A 17 31.73 -7.23 -3.48
CA PRO A 17 31.62 -7.38 -2.03
C PRO A 17 30.19 -7.61 -1.53
N ALA A 18 29.20 -6.92 -2.10
CA ALA A 18 27.80 -7.09 -1.70
C ALA A 18 27.25 -8.50 -2.00
N VAL A 19 27.62 -9.08 -3.16
CA VAL A 19 27.23 -10.45 -3.53
C VAL A 19 27.93 -11.45 -2.62
N ALA A 20 29.22 -11.24 -2.33
CA ALA A 20 29.97 -12.07 -1.40
C ALA A 20 29.34 -12.06 0.00
N THR A 21 28.99 -10.87 0.52
CA THR A 21 28.32 -10.72 1.81
C THR A 21 26.96 -11.41 1.85
N ALA A 22 26.12 -11.22 0.82
CA ALA A 22 24.80 -11.86 0.78
C ALA A 22 24.92 -13.40 0.71
N ASN A 23 25.83 -13.91 -0.11
CA ASN A 23 26.09 -15.35 -0.18
C ASN A 23 26.68 -15.90 1.13
N ALA A 24 27.55 -15.15 1.81
CA ALA A 24 28.08 -15.53 3.11
C ALA A 24 27.00 -15.58 4.18
N GLN A 25 26.09 -14.59 4.23
CA GLN A 25 24.94 -14.58 5.15
C GLN A 25 24.00 -15.76 4.89
N HIS A 26 23.69 -16.04 3.62
CA HIS A 26 22.88 -17.22 3.27
C HIS A 26 23.57 -18.51 3.70
N MET A 27 24.87 -18.63 3.48
CA MET A 27 25.63 -19.83 3.87
C MET A 27 25.74 -20.00 5.37
N GLN A 28 25.94 -18.92 6.12
CA GLN A 28 25.92 -18.96 7.57
C GLN A 28 24.59 -19.55 8.07
N PHE A 29 23.46 -19.08 7.53
CA PHE A 29 22.16 -19.64 7.87
C PHE A 29 22.06 -21.14 7.52
N ILE A 30 22.57 -21.57 6.36
CA ILE A 30 22.56 -22.98 5.97
C ILE A 30 23.45 -23.84 6.88
N GLU A 31 24.59 -23.32 7.32
CA GLU A 31 25.49 -24.01 8.26
C GLU A 31 24.84 -24.17 9.64
N GLU A 32 24.22 -23.10 10.16
CA GLU A 32 23.42 -23.13 11.39
C GLU A 32 22.28 -24.15 11.28
N ALA A 33 21.57 -24.15 10.16
CA ALA A 33 20.48 -25.10 9.89
C ALA A 33 20.96 -26.55 9.85
N LEU A 34 22.08 -26.83 9.16
CA LEU A 34 22.69 -28.16 9.13
C LEU A 34 23.17 -28.59 10.51
N GLU A 35 23.71 -27.69 11.32
CA GLU A 35 24.12 -27.98 12.68
C GLU A 35 22.93 -28.37 13.57
N ALA A 36 21.81 -27.64 13.49
CA ALA A 36 20.58 -27.98 14.19
C ALA A 36 20.04 -29.35 13.77
N ILE A 37 20.01 -29.63 12.45
CA ILE A 37 19.59 -30.94 11.90
C ILE A 37 20.47 -32.06 12.46
N ARG A 38 21.80 -31.89 12.47
CA ARG A 38 22.74 -32.91 12.97
C ARG A 38 22.58 -33.20 14.47
N LYS A 39 22.26 -32.17 15.26
CA LYS A 39 22.08 -32.30 16.72
C LYS A 39 20.78 -33.00 17.09
N HIS A 40 19.78 -33.01 16.21
CA HIS A 40 18.48 -33.60 16.50
C HIS A 40 18.58 -35.15 16.66
N PRO A 41 18.01 -35.76 17.72
CA PRO A 41 18.16 -37.20 17.99
C PRO A 41 17.70 -38.12 16.85
N LEU A 42 16.59 -37.79 16.19
CA LEU A 42 16.08 -38.57 15.04
C LEU A 42 16.97 -38.48 13.80
N MET A 43 17.87 -37.49 13.74
CA MET A 43 18.86 -37.32 12.66
C MET A 43 20.24 -37.85 13.03
N ALA A 44 20.41 -38.45 14.22
CA ALA A 44 21.69 -38.99 14.67
C ALA A 44 22.27 -40.00 13.65
N GLY A 45 23.53 -39.80 13.29
CA GLY A 45 24.26 -40.67 12.35
C GLY A 45 23.78 -40.62 10.89
N VAL A 46 22.89 -39.69 10.51
CA VAL A 46 22.37 -39.62 9.14
C VAL A 46 23.48 -39.39 8.10
N GLU A 47 24.56 -38.67 8.44
CA GLU A 47 25.65 -38.36 7.51
C GLU A 47 26.49 -39.58 7.11
N THR A 48 26.59 -40.57 8.00
CA THR A 48 27.42 -41.77 7.80
C THR A 48 26.57 -43.01 7.49
N ALA A 49 25.25 -42.90 7.58
CA ALA A 49 24.33 -43.98 7.26
C ALA A 49 24.43 -44.38 5.77
N ALA A 50 24.28 -45.68 5.51
CA ALA A 50 24.16 -46.18 4.15
C ALA A 50 22.83 -45.71 3.52
N PRO A 51 22.76 -45.55 2.19
CA PRO A 51 21.50 -45.29 1.51
C PRO A 51 20.49 -46.40 1.82
N LEU A 52 19.21 -46.04 1.99
CA LEU A 52 18.16 -47.03 2.19
C LEU A 52 17.95 -47.80 0.89
N ASP A 53 18.00 -49.13 0.97
CA ASP A 53 17.67 -50.00 -0.15
C ASP A 53 16.15 -50.20 -0.27
N MET A 54 15.72 -50.86 -1.35
CA MET A 54 14.29 -51.13 -1.60
C MET A 54 13.63 -52.03 -0.54
N ALA A 55 14.41 -52.83 0.20
CA ALA A 55 13.86 -53.69 1.26
C ALA A 55 13.42 -52.87 2.49
N HIS A 56 14.03 -51.71 2.68
CA HIS A 56 13.71 -50.78 3.77
C HIS A 56 12.87 -49.58 3.28
N GLY A 57 12.08 -49.76 2.21
CA GLY A 57 11.24 -48.70 1.64
C GLY A 57 12.00 -47.65 0.84
N GLY A 58 13.29 -47.88 0.56
CA GLY A 58 14.15 -46.98 -0.20
C GLY A 58 14.07 -47.17 -1.71
N ARG A 59 15.05 -46.60 -2.40
CA ARG A 59 15.18 -46.64 -3.86
C ARG A 59 16.41 -47.42 -4.26
N GLU A 60 16.56 -47.75 -5.54
CA GLU A 60 17.70 -48.52 -6.01
C GLU A 60 19.03 -47.80 -5.70
N PRO A 61 19.91 -48.34 -4.83
CA PRO A 61 21.09 -47.63 -4.39
C PRO A 61 22.16 -47.59 -5.48
N LEU A 62 22.86 -46.47 -5.53
CA LEU A 62 24.03 -46.27 -6.36
C LEU A 62 25.21 -46.99 -5.72
N THR A 63 25.80 -47.95 -6.43
CA THR A 63 26.97 -48.72 -5.95
C THR A 63 28.17 -48.50 -6.86
N ASN A 64 29.38 -48.62 -6.32
CA ASN A 64 30.61 -48.48 -7.12
C ASN A 64 30.60 -49.41 -8.35
N ASN A 65 30.06 -50.63 -8.24
CA ASN A 65 29.97 -51.55 -9.38
C ASN A 65 29.01 -51.04 -10.47
N LYS A 66 27.84 -50.48 -10.10
CA LYS A 66 26.89 -49.89 -11.05
C LYS A 66 27.48 -48.66 -11.73
N VAL A 67 28.13 -47.79 -10.96
CA VAL A 67 28.80 -46.59 -11.49
C VAL A 67 29.87 -46.98 -12.50
N LYS A 68 30.74 -47.93 -12.14
CA LYS A 68 31.79 -48.45 -13.02
C LYS A 68 31.21 -49.02 -14.32
N ALA A 69 30.20 -49.88 -14.22
CA ALA A 69 29.56 -50.50 -15.38
C ALA A 69 28.87 -49.49 -16.29
N ALA A 70 28.13 -48.53 -15.73
CA ALA A 70 27.44 -47.49 -16.49
C ALA A 70 28.42 -46.54 -17.19
N LEU A 71 29.47 -46.07 -16.49
CA LEU A 71 30.49 -45.20 -17.08
C LEU A 71 31.30 -45.93 -18.18
N ALA A 72 31.63 -47.22 -17.98
CA ALA A 72 32.28 -48.03 -19.01
C ALA A 72 31.40 -48.20 -20.26
N ALA A 73 30.08 -48.29 -20.08
CA ALA A 73 29.10 -48.32 -21.16
C ALA A 73 28.76 -46.94 -21.75
N LYS A 74 29.44 -45.87 -21.32
CA LYS A 74 29.14 -44.47 -21.68
C LYS A 74 27.69 -44.06 -21.37
N LYS A 75 27.07 -44.68 -20.37
CA LYS A 75 25.76 -44.31 -19.84
C LYS A 75 25.93 -43.42 -18.62
N ILE A 76 24.95 -42.55 -18.36
CA ILE A 76 24.93 -41.67 -17.18
C ILE A 76 24.41 -42.50 -15.99
N PRO A 77 25.26 -42.83 -14.99
CA PRO A 77 24.81 -43.58 -13.82
C PRO A 77 23.80 -42.75 -13.02
N THR A 78 22.67 -43.37 -12.67
CA THR A 78 21.63 -42.76 -11.84
C THR A 78 21.23 -43.74 -10.74
N GLY A 79 20.97 -43.25 -9.52
CA GLY A 79 20.57 -44.10 -8.40
C GLY A 79 20.48 -43.34 -7.08
N ALA A 80 19.95 -43.99 -6.04
CA ALA A 80 19.79 -43.41 -4.72
C ALA A 80 21.11 -43.37 -3.95
N GLY A 81 21.28 -42.34 -3.12
CA GLY A 81 22.45 -42.12 -2.30
C GLY A 81 22.12 -41.35 -1.03
N ASN A 82 23.11 -41.20 -0.17
CA ASN A 82 22.99 -40.34 1.01
C ASN A 82 23.20 -38.88 0.59
N PHE A 83 22.26 -38.00 0.90
CA PHE A 83 22.32 -36.56 0.62
C PHE A 83 23.63 -35.93 1.11
N PHE A 84 24.14 -36.35 2.28
CA PHE A 84 25.38 -35.84 2.86
C PHE A 84 26.65 -36.33 2.16
N TRP A 85 26.54 -37.13 1.09
CA TRP A 85 27.67 -37.32 0.19
C TRP A 85 28.03 -36.03 -0.54
N LEU A 86 27.14 -35.04 -0.63
CA LEU A 86 27.39 -33.78 -1.31
C LEU A 86 28.30 -32.85 -0.51
N ASP A 87 29.13 -32.11 -1.24
CA ASP A 87 29.62 -30.82 -0.77
C ASP A 87 28.46 -29.81 -0.80
N LEU A 88 28.01 -29.39 0.38
CA LEU A 88 26.89 -28.46 0.55
C LEU A 88 27.33 -27.00 0.59
N SER A 89 28.64 -26.72 0.48
CA SER A 89 29.13 -25.35 0.32
C SER A 89 28.75 -24.77 -1.04
N ILE A 90 28.85 -23.44 -1.18
CA ILE A 90 28.74 -22.81 -2.49
C ILE A 90 30.03 -23.11 -3.26
N ASP A 91 29.88 -23.78 -4.41
CA ASP A 91 31.00 -24.04 -5.30
C ASP A 91 31.60 -22.71 -5.77
N PRO A 92 32.92 -22.49 -5.64
CA PRO A 92 33.58 -21.27 -6.08
C PRO A 92 33.33 -20.91 -7.55
N VAL A 93 33.03 -21.90 -8.41
CA VAL A 93 32.69 -21.67 -9.82
C VAL A 93 31.39 -20.88 -9.99
N PHE A 94 30.50 -20.88 -8.98
CA PHE A 94 29.18 -20.25 -9.00
C PHE A 94 28.96 -19.20 -7.89
N ALA A 95 29.95 -18.98 -7.01
CA ALA A 95 29.87 -18.06 -5.88
C ALA A 95 29.68 -16.58 -6.28
N HIS A 96 29.85 -16.26 -7.55
CA HIS A 96 29.69 -14.92 -8.12
C HIS A 96 28.24 -14.51 -8.36
N ALA A 97 27.28 -15.45 -8.37
CA ALA A 97 25.86 -15.16 -8.49
C ALA A 97 25.20 -15.16 -7.10
N PRO A 98 24.29 -14.22 -6.80
CA PRO A 98 23.57 -14.22 -5.54
C PRO A 98 22.63 -15.42 -5.43
N VAL A 99 22.62 -16.08 -4.28
CA VAL A 99 21.61 -17.08 -3.95
C VAL A 99 20.30 -16.36 -3.62
N LYS A 100 19.19 -16.81 -4.21
CA LYS A 100 17.84 -16.27 -3.97
C LYS A 100 17.26 -16.77 -2.66
N SER A 101 17.81 -16.26 -1.55
CA SER A 101 17.50 -16.66 -0.18
C SER A 101 16.02 -16.61 0.16
N LYS A 102 15.32 -15.50 -0.12
CA LYS A 102 13.90 -15.33 0.16
C LYS A 102 13.06 -16.31 -0.65
N ARG A 103 13.38 -16.49 -1.93
CA ARG A 103 12.67 -17.46 -2.78
C ARG A 103 12.89 -18.91 -2.34
N CYS A 104 14.09 -19.24 -1.86
CA CYS A 104 14.35 -20.56 -1.26
C CYS A 104 13.45 -20.80 -0.04
N ARG A 105 13.26 -19.80 0.84
CA ARG A 105 12.33 -19.92 1.97
C ARG A 105 10.88 -20.08 1.52
N GLU A 106 10.43 -19.24 0.58
CA GLU A 106 9.04 -19.33 0.08
C GLU A 106 8.72 -20.70 -0.54
N ILE A 107 9.70 -21.32 -1.22
CA ILE A 107 9.52 -22.67 -1.78
C ILE A 107 9.65 -23.74 -0.69
N ALA A 108 10.48 -23.52 0.33
CA ALA A 108 10.54 -24.40 1.50
C ALA A 108 9.17 -24.46 2.18
N ASP A 109 8.48 -23.33 2.27
CA ASP A 109 7.14 -23.28 2.87
C ASP A 109 6.05 -23.82 1.95
N LYS A 110 6.10 -23.53 0.64
CA LYS A 110 5.06 -23.94 -0.31
C LYS A 110 5.20 -25.38 -0.77
N HIS A 111 6.38 -25.73 -1.30
CA HIS A 111 6.62 -27.04 -1.92
C HIS A 111 6.90 -28.12 -0.87
N PHE A 112 7.67 -27.77 0.16
CA PHE A 112 7.98 -28.66 1.27
C PHE A 112 7.12 -28.33 2.50
N SER A 113 5.85 -28.03 2.29
CA SER A 113 4.86 -27.94 3.37
C SER A 113 4.72 -29.28 4.10
N GLU A 114 4.94 -30.38 3.39
CA GLU A 114 5.12 -31.73 3.93
C GLU A 114 6.44 -32.34 3.41
N PRO A 115 7.00 -33.35 4.11
CA PRO A 115 8.19 -34.05 3.65
C PRO A 115 8.03 -34.69 2.28
N CYS A 116 8.81 -34.22 1.30
CA CYS A 116 8.85 -34.83 -0.02
C CYS A 116 10.25 -34.78 -0.64
N HIS A 117 10.50 -35.63 -1.63
CA HIS A 117 11.78 -35.61 -2.35
C HIS A 117 11.93 -34.36 -3.21
N LEU A 118 13.18 -34.00 -3.53
CA LEU A 118 13.49 -33.05 -4.58
C LEU A 118 12.82 -33.46 -5.90
N ILE A 119 12.36 -32.47 -6.66
CA ILE A 119 11.68 -32.71 -7.95
C ILE A 119 12.68 -33.24 -8.97
N SER A 120 13.91 -32.74 -8.93
CA SER A 120 14.99 -33.16 -9.82
C SER A 120 16.07 -33.98 -9.12
N ASN A 121 16.68 -34.91 -9.85
CA ASN A 121 17.84 -35.65 -9.37
C ASN A 121 19.04 -34.71 -9.20
N ILE A 122 19.81 -34.92 -8.13
CA ILE A 122 21.02 -34.15 -7.88
C ILE A 122 22.13 -34.61 -8.81
N THR A 123 22.57 -33.73 -9.70
CA THR A 123 23.67 -34.00 -10.62
C THR A 123 24.99 -33.62 -9.97
N VAL A 124 25.96 -34.52 -10.00
CA VAL A 124 27.30 -34.34 -9.41
C VAL A 124 28.38 -34.64 -10.45
N ALA A 125 29.51 -33.93 -10.32
CA ALA A 125 30.66 -34.10 -11.19
C ALA A 125 31.44 -35.36 -10.80
N VAL A 126 31.75 -36.18 -11.79
CA VAL A 126 32.67 -37.32 -11.63
C VAL A 126 33.79 -37.25 -12.66
N PRO A 127 35.04 -37.51 -12.27
CA PRO A 127 36.16 -37.53 -13.21
C PRO A 127 36.14 -38.83 -14.02
N SER A 128 36.68 -38.82 -15.24
CA SER A 128 36.72 -40.00 -16.12
C SER A 128 37.46 -41.18 -15.50
N CYS A 129 38.38 -40.94 -14.56
CA CYS A 129 39.10 -42.02 -13.86
C CYS A 129 38.17 -42.92 -13.02
N TRP A 130 36.95 -42.47 -12.70
CA TRP A 130 35.95 -43.30 -12.03
C TRP A 130 35.47 -44.47 -12.89
N GLN A 131 35.72 -44.48 -14.20
CA GLN A 131 35.53 -45.67 -15.03
C GLN A 131 36.33 -46.89 -14.53
N GLN A 132 37.44 -46.67 -13.82
CA GLN A 132 38.28 -47.74 -13.29
C GLN A 132 38.04 -47.99 -11.80
N LYS A 133 37.95 -46.91 -11.02
CA LYS A 133 37.86 -46.93 -9.55
C LYS A 133 36.92 -45.84 -9.02
N PRO A 134 35.59 -46.09 -8.98
CA PRO A 134 34.64 -45.19 -8.33
C PRO A 134 34.93 -45.07 -6.82
N ALA A 135 34.66 -43.89 -6.26
CA ALA A 135 34.95 -43.55 -4.87
C ALA A 135 33.70 -43.08 -4.11
N LEU A 136 32.53 -43.65 -4.42
CA LEU A 136 31.25 -43.24 -3.84
C LEU A 136 31.26 -43.42 -2.31
N GLY A 137 30.79 -42.41 -1.58
CA GLY A 137 30.71 -42.39 -0.11
C GLY A 137 32.04 -42.21 0.64
N THR A 138 33.18 -42.17 -0.07
CA THR A 138 34.50 -41.95 0.56
C THR A 138 34.98 -40.50 0.53
N GLN A 139 34.39 -39.69 -0.36
CA GLN A 139 34.71 -38.28 -0.55
C GLN A 139 33.43 -37.49 -0.77
N LYS A 140 33.45 -36.21 -0.41
CA LYS A 140 32.37 -35.29 -0.74
C LYS A 140 32.30 -35.12 -2.26
N LEU A 141 31.11 -35.31 -2.81
CA LEU A 141 30.80 -35.21 -4.23
C LEU A 141 30.61 -33.74 -4.59
N ARG A 142 31.35 -33.29 -5.60
CA ARG A 142 31.21 -31.94 -6.12
C ARG A 142 29.89 -31.81 -6.88
N ARG A 143 29.05 -30.89 -6.45
CA ARG A 143 27.72 -30.67 -7.03
C ARG A 143 27.82 -29.93 -8.37
N ILE A 144 27.03 -30.37 -9.36
CA ILE A 144 26.75 -29.63 -10.60
C ILE A 144 25.35 -29.01 -10.53
N SER A 145 24.38 -29.65 -9.87
CA SER A 145 23.05 -29.07 -9.69
C SER A 145 23.08 -27.66 -9.07
N PRO A 146 22.08 -26.82 -9.38
CA PRO A 146 21.84 -25.55 -8.70
C PRO A 146 21.77 -25.73 -7.18
N VAL A 147 22.13 -24.69 -6.44
CA VAL A 147 22.23 -24.73 -4.97
C VAL A 147 20.87 -24.56 -4.31
N GLU A 148 19.99 -23.82 -4.97
CA GLU A 148 18.72 -23.33 -4.47
C GLU A 148 17.78 -24.47 -4.07
N PRO A 149 17.57 -25.55 -4.87
CA PRO A 149 16.68 -26.65 -4.47
C PRO A 149 17.18 -27.39 -3.22
N LEU A 150 18.51 -27.57 -3.10
CA LEU A 150 19.11 -28.26 -1.95
C LEU A 150 19.00 -27.42 -0.69
N HIS A 151 19.25 -26.11 -0.80
CA HIS A 151 19.13 -25.18 0.32
C HIS A 151 17.68 -25.01 0.77
N THR A 152 16.74 -25.03 -0.17
CA THR A 152 15.30 -25.05 0.10
C THR A 152 14.90 -26.31 0.89
N LEU A 153 15.42 -27.49 0.52
CA LEU A 153 15.21 -28.72 1.28
C LEU A 153 15.78 -28.60 2.71
N ILE A 154 17.01 -28.10 2.86
CA ILE A 154 17.64 -27.91 4.18
C ILE A 154 16.81 -26.94 5.04
N MET A 155 16.31 -25.85 4.47
CA MET A 155 15.43 -24.89 5.14
C MET A 155 14.13 -25.53 5.66
N ALA A 156 13.50 -26.39 4.86
CA ALA A 156 12.28 -27.09 5.26
C ALA A 156 12.53 -28.08 6.40
N ILE A 157 13.62 -28.86 6.31
CA ILE A 157 14.00 -29.79 7.39
C ILE A 157 14.31 -29.01 8.67
N HIS A 158 15.02 -27.89 8.56
CA HIS A 158 15.33 -27.03 9.70
C HIS A 158 14.07 -26.52 10.40
N ARG A 159 13.10 -26.00 9.64
CA ARG A 159 11.80 -25.57 10.15
C ARG A 159 11.12 -26.68 10.96
N ASP A 160 11.06 -27.90 10.43
CA ASP A 160 10.38 -29.01 11.09
C ASP A 160 11.16 -29.53 12.31
N VAL A 161 12.49 -29.38 12.32
CA VAL A 161 13.35 -29.62 13.48
C VAL A 161 13.09 -28.59 14.59
N GLU A 162 13.00 -27.30 14.25
CA GLU A 162 12.69 -26.24 15.23
C GLU A 162 11.28 -26.40 15.82
N GLN A 163 10.34 -26.95 15.06
CA GLN A 163 8.98 -27.25 15.50
C GLN A 163 8.83 -28.59 16.22
N GLU A 164 9.92 -29.36 16.38
CA GLU A 164 9.93 -30.70 16.97
C GLU A 164 8.92 -31.69 16.34
N ASN A 165 8.65 -31.56 15.04
CA ASN A 165 7.70 -32.43 14.34
C ASN A 165 8.32 -33.81 14.06
N ALA A 166 8.28 -34.70 15.06
CA ALA A 166 8.93 -36.00 15.01
C ALA A 166 8.53 -36.87 13.80
N ALA A 167 7.27 -36.80 13.36
CA ALA A 167 6.79 -37.53 12.20
C ALA A 167 7.45 -37.01 10.91
N ALA A 168 7.46 -35.69 10.73
CA ALA A 168 8.09 -35.08 9.56
C ALA A 168 9.60 -35.31 9.54
N ILE A 169 10.29 -35.15 10.68
CA ILE A 169 11.74 -35.36 10.81
C ILE A 169 12.14 -36.81 10.44
N SER A 170 11.32 -37.80 10.83
CA SER A 170 11.58 -39.19 10.47
C SER A 170 11.47 -39.42 8.96
N GLN A 171 10.45 -38.86 8.32
CA GLN A 171 10.30 -38.90 6.86
C GLN A 171 11.44 -38.16 6.15
N TRP A 172 11.87 -37.02 6.68
CA TRP A 172 13.02 -36.30 6.15
C TRP A 172 14.30 -37.12 6.19
N ARG A 173 14.52 -37.87 7.27
CA ARG A 173 15.66 -38.80 7.37
C ARG A 173 15.62 -39.83 6.23
N GLU A 174 14.46 -40.42 5.96
CA GLU A 174 14.29 -41.38 4.86
C GLU A 174 14.59 -40.74 3.51
N ILE A 175 14.07 -39.53 3.26
CA ILE A 175 14.30 -38.75 2.04
C ILE A 175 15.81 -38.45 1.84
N LEU A 176 16.50 -38.04 2.90
CA LEU A 176 17.95 -37.79 2.88
C LEU A 176 18.77 -39.05 2.54
N LEU A 177 18.30 -40.23 2.97
CA LEU A 177 18.97 -41.51 2.69
C LEU A 177 18.55 -42.17 1.35
N THR A 178 17.56 -41.60 0.67
CA THR A 178 17.03 -42.10 -0.62
C THR A 178 17.11 -41.06 -1.72
N THR A 179 17.92 -40.02 -1.52
CA THR A 179 18.12 -38.92 -2.47
C THR A 179 18.69 -39.45 -3.78
N MET A 180 18.09 -39.07 -4.90
CA MET A 180 18.50 -39.53 -6.23
C MET A 180 19.67 -38.71 -6.79
N PHE A 181 20.70 -39.39 -7.25
CA PHE A 181 21.89 -38.79 -7.87
C PHE A 181 22.00 -39.15 -9.34
N THR A 182 22.53 -38.22 -10.13
CA THR A 182 22.95 -38.40 -11.53
C THR A 182 24.44 -38.08 -11.62
N LEU A 183 25.28 -39.04 -11.97
CA LEU A 183 26.73 -38.83 -12.06
C LEU A 183 27.13 -38.34 -13.47
N ALA A 184 27.47 -37.08 -13.62
CA ALA A 184 27.86 -36.51 -14.92
C ALA A 184 29.39 -36.41 -15.05
N PRO A 185 29.98 -36.94 -16.13
CA PRO A 185 31.42 -36.86 -16.35
C PRO A 185 31.84 -35.39 -16.60
N ALA A 186 32.76 -34.88 -15.78
CA ALA A 186 33.29 -33.53 -15.88
C ALA A 186 34.77 -33.51 -15.45
N GLU A 187 35.66 -33.11 -16.36
CA GLU A 187 37.12 -33.17 -16.17
C GLU A 187 37.70 -31.86 -15.60
N ASN A 188 37.00 -30.76 -15.80
CA ASN A 188 37.50 -29.42 -15.46
C ASN A 188 36.35 -28.46 -15.12
N ASP A 189 36.70 -27.32 -14.54
CA ASP A 189 35.76 -26.28 -14.13
C ASP A 189 34.91 -25.75 -15.31
N THR A 190 35.42 -25.76 -16.54
CA THR A 190 34.66 -25.37 -17.74
C THR A 190 33.51 -26.34 -17.99
N SER A 191 33.78 -27.64 -17.96
CA SER A 191 32.75 -28.67 -18.14
C SER A 191 31.73 -28.65 -17.00
N VAL A 192 32.17 -28.40 -15.76
CA VAL A 192 31.28 -28.21 -14.61
C VAL A 192 30.39 -26.99 -14.80
N HIS A 193 30.94 -25.86 -15.23
CA HIS A 193 30.19 -24.63 -15.51
C HIS A 193 29.17 -24.81 -16.64
N GLN A 194 29.55 -25.44 -17.75
CA GLN A 194 28.66 -25.72 -18.88
C GLN A 194 27.51 -26.64 -18.48
N LEU A 195 27.79 -27.73 -17.76
CA LEU A 195 26.75 -28.65 -17.28
C LEU A 195 25.83 -27.97 -16.27
N HIS A 196 26.36 -27.16 -15.35
CA HIS A 196 25.56 -26.39 -14.40
C HIS A 196 24.64 -25.39 -15.11
N THR A 197 25.18 -24.64 -16.05
CA THR A 197 24.41 -23.69 -16.88
C THR A 197 23.31 -24.44 -17.65
N GLN A 198 23.63 -25.59 -18.24
CA GLN A 198 22.64 -26.43 -18.93
C GLN A 198 21.51 -26.90 -18.01
N LEU A 199 21.81 -27.25 -16.75
CA LEU A 199 20.78 -27.66 -15.79
C LEU A 199 19.86 -26.49 -15.42
N ARG A 200 20.39 -25.27 -15.29
CA ARG A 200 19.58 -24.06 -15.03
C ARG A 200 18.68 -23.66 -16.19
N GLU A 201 19.07 -23.99 -17.41
CA GLU A 201 18.30 -23.71 -18.63
C GLU A 201 17.27 -24.80 -18.96
N LYS A 202 17.33 -25.95 -18.28
CA LYS A 202 16.40 -27.04 -18.53
C LYS A 202 15.00 -26.66 -18.00
N PRO A 203 13.95 -26.63 -18.85
CA PRO A 203 12.60 -26.36 -18.38
C PRO A 203 12.12 -27.48 -17.43
N GLY A 204 11.41 -27.10 -16.38
CA GLY A 204 10.91 -27.99 -15.33
C GLY A 204 10.20 -27.21 -14.23
N VAL A 205 9.61 -27.90 -13.25
CA VAL A 205 8.87 -27.26 -12.14
C VAL A 205 9.78 -26.32 -11.32
N GLU A 206 11.05 -26.69 -11.16
CA GLU A 206 12.06 -25.89 -10.45
C GLU A 206 12.65 -24.76 -11.31
N HIS A 207 12.31 -24.69 -12.61
CA HIS A 207 12.98 -23.81 -13.56
C HIS A 207 12.94 -22.35 -13.13
N GLU A 208 11.81 -21.84 -12.60
CA GLU A 208 11.77 -20.44 -12.16
C GLU A 208 12.66 -20.15 -10.94
N LEU A 209 12.86 -21.13 -10.06
CA LEU A 209 13.77 -21.01 -8.92
C LEU A 209 15.22 -20.94 -9.40
N VAL A 210 15.62 -21.92 -10.21
CA VAL A 210 17.02 -22.14 -10.58
C VAL A 210 17.50 -21.33 -11.79
N ARG A 211 16.59 -20.78 -12.59
CA ARG A 211 16.97 -20.00 -13.76
C ARG A 211 17.69 -18.73 -13.35
N HIS A 212 18.79 -18.44 -14.04
CA HIS A 212 19.50 -17.17 -13.84
C HIS A 212 18.64 -16.00 -14.30
N SER A 213 18.57 -14.95 -13.48
CA SER A 213 18.01 -13.66 -13.89
C SER A 213 19.02 -12.88 -14.73
N ALA A 214 18.62 -11.69 -15.22
CA ALA A 214 19.53 -10.79 -15.89
C ALA A 214 20.77 -10.45 -15.03
N LEU A 215 20.59 -10.19 -13.73
CA LEU A 215 21.69 -9.89 -12.83
C LEU A 215 22.63 -11.09 -12.69
N SER A 216 22.09 -12.28 -12.38
CA SER A 216 22.93 -13.48 -12.21
C SER A 216 23.69 -13.81 -13.50
N ARG A 217 23.08 -13.58 -14.67
CA ARG A 217 23.74 -13.78 -15.98
C ARG A 217 24.84 -12.77 -16.28
N ILE A 218 24.66 -11.50 -15.91
CA ILE A 218 25.70 -10.48 -16.05
C ILE A 218 26.92 -10.91 -15.23
N LEU A 219 26.70 -11.24 -13.96
CA LEU A 219 27.77 -11.66 -13.05
C LEU A 219 28.44 -12.95 -13.54
N ASP A 220 27.66 -13.90 -14.07
CA ASP A 220 28.19 -15.15 -14.63
C ASP A 220 29.07 -14.94 -15.86
N VAL A 221 28.62 -14.12 -16.81
CA VAL A 221 29.43 -13.80 -18.00
C VAL A 221 30.68 -13.01 -17.65
N VAL A 222 30.60 -12.06 -16.70
CA VAL A 222 31.76 -11.27 -16.25
C VAL A 222 32.77 -12.17 -15.53
N HIS A 223 32.32 -13.04 -14.66
CA HIS A 223 33.18 -13.99 -13.96
C HIS A 223 33.79 -15.02 -14.92
N PHE A 224 33.02 -15.49 -15.91
CA PHE A 224 33.52 -16.32 -17.01
C PHE A 224 34.60 -15.57 -17.81
N HIS A 225 34.38 -14.30 -18.16
CA HIS A 225 35.38 -13.48 -18.81
C HIS A 225 36.67 -13.36 -17.99
N GLN A 226 36.58 -13.06 -16.69
CA GLN A 226 37.74 -12.94 -15.81
C GLN A 226 38.57 -14.22 -15.74
N ARG A 227 37.92 -15.40 -15.74
CA ARG A 227 38.60 -16.70 -15.75
C ARG A 227 39.31 -17.00 -17.07
N TYR A 228 38.67 -16.75 -18.20
CA TYR A 228 39.13 -17.26 -19.51
C TYR A 228 39.80 -16.22 -20.41
N HIS A 229 39.81 -14.92 -20.06
CA HIS A 229 40.39 -13.89 -20.93
C HIS A 229 41.88 -14.11 -21.26
N LYS A 230 42.63 -14.83 -20.41
CA LYS A 230 44.06 -15.12 -20.64
C LYS A 230 44.26 -16.27 -21.65
N ASP A 231 43.33 -17.21 -21.66
CA ASP A 231 43.40 -18.44 -22.45
C ASP A 231 42.78 -18.26 -23.84
N LEU A 232 41.76 -17.40 -23.95
CA LEU A 232 41.09 -17.07 -25.20
C LEU A 232 41.92 -16.05 -25.99
N LYS A 233 42.76 -16.57 -26.90
CA LYS A 233 43.49 -15.76 -27.89
C LYS A 233 42.82 -15.88 -29.26
N PRO A 234 42.68 -14.77 -30.01
CA PRO A 234 42.17 -14.85 -31.37
C PRO A 234 43.08 -15.74 -32.23
N PRO A 235 42.51 -16.53 -33.17
CA PRO A 235 43.30 -17.32 -34.10
C PRO A 235 44.29 -16.42 -34.84
N LYS A 236 45.55 -16.88 -35.01
CA LYS A 236 46.57 -16.12 -35.74
C LYS A 236 46.02 -15.70 -37.12
N GLY A 237 45.96 -14.39 -37.37
CA GLY A 237 45.52 -13.81 -38.64
C GLY A 237 44.03 -13.46 -38.76
N LYS A 238 43.17 -13.75 -37.76
CA LYS A 238 41.76 -13.32 -37.76
C LYS A 238 41.50 -12.25 -36.70
N LYS A 239 40.90 -11.12 -37.11
CA LYS A 239 40.39 -10.09 -36.18
C LYS A 239 39.02 -10.53 -35.67
N VAL A 240 38.99 -11.28 -34.58
CA VAL A 240 37.77 -11.65 -33.86
C VAL A 240 37.75 -10.88 -32.55
N SER A 241 36.62 -10.25 -32.20
CA SER A 241 36.48 -9.56 -30.92
C SER A 241 36.58 -10.57 -29.77
N LEU A 242 37.08 -10.13 -28.62
CA LEU A 242 37.13 -10.99 -27.43
C LEU A 242 35.71 -11.39 -26.98
N ALA A 243 34.73 -10.49 -27.13
CA ALA A 243 33.34 -10.75 -26.81
C ALA A 243 32.75 -11.89 -27.68
N LYS A 244 33.10 -11.94 -28.97
CA LYS A 244 32.69 -13.04 -29.85
C LYS A 244 33.30 -14.37 -29.41
N LEU A 245 34.60 -14.41 -29.15
CA LEU A 245 35.28 -15.63 -28.67
C LEU A 245 34.66 -16.14 -27.35
N LEU A 246 34.37 -15.23 -26.42
CA LEU A 246 33.69 -15.56 -25.17
C LEU A 246 32.28 -16.11 -25.39
N SER A 247 31.50 -15.48 -26.28
CA SER A 247 30.15 -15.95 -26.59
C SER A 247 30.15 -17.33 -27.25
N GLU A 248 31.09 -17.61 -28.14
CA GLU A 248 31.24 -18.92 -28.80
C GLU A 248 31.62 -20.00 -27.78
N GLU A 249 32.56 -19.72 -26.88
CA GLU A 249 32.99 -20.70 -25.86
C GLU A 249 31.94 -20.88 -24.75
N TYR A 250 31.21 -19.84 -24.35
CA TYR A 250 30.14 -19.92 -23.35
C TYR A 250 28.97 -20.80 -23.83
N ASN A 251 28.54 -20.63 -25.09
CA ASN A 251 27.44 -21.39 -25.66
C ASN A 251 27.83 -22.83 -26.05
N LYS A 252 29.12 -23.15 -26.04
CA LYS A 252 29.60 -24.49 -26.41
C LYS A 252 29.10 -25.51 -25.40
N GLY A 253 28.27 -26.44 -25.86
CA GLY A 253 27.70 -27.49 -25.01
C GLY A 253 26.50 -27.05 -24.16
N VAL A 254 26.02 -25.80 -24.32
CA VAL A 254 24.83 -25.29 -23.62
C VAL A 254 23.71 -25.05 -24.63
N LYS A 255 22.60 -25.76 -24.47
CA LYS A 255 21.33 -25.51 -25.15
C LYS A 255 20.49 -24.60 -24.26
N LEU A 256 20.51 -23.31 -24.58
CA LEU A 256 19.72 -22.29 -23.88
C LEU A 256 18.22 -22.53 -24.09
N ASN A 257 17.42 -22.22 -23.08
CA ASN A 257 15.98 -22.24 -23.20
C ASN A 257 15.51 -21.19 -24.23
N ALA A 258 14.43 -21.46 -24.96
CA ALA A 258 13.84 -20.49 -25.89
C ALA A 258 13.43 -19.17 -25.21
N MET A 259 13.09 -19.23 -23.92
CA MET A 259 12.75 -18.05 -23.12
C MET A 259 13.98 -17.25 -22.69
N SER A 260 15.19 -17.81 -22.77
CA SER A 260 16.43 -17.18 -22.32
C SER A 260 17.09 -16.37 -23.43
N GLU A 261 17.58 -15.18 -23.08
CA GLU A 261 18.31 -14.33 -24.03
C GLU A 261 19.58 -15.07 -24.50
N PRO A 262 19.89 -15.18 -25.80
CA PRO A 262 21.13 -15.84 -26.22
C PRO A 262 22.36 -15.05 -25.75
N VAL A 263 23.40 -15.72 -25.26
CA VAL A 263 24.70 -15.08 -24.97
C VAL A 263 25.41 -14.80 -26.29
N SER A 264 25.04 -13.71 -26.96
CA SER A 264 25.68 -13.24 -28.18
C SER A 264 26.92 -12.38 -27.88
N GLU A 265 27.71 -12.06 -28.91
CA GLU A 265 28.80 -11.07 -28.82
C GLU A 265 28.33 -9.77 -28.15
N LEU A 266 27.19 -9.24 -28.60
CA LEU A 266 26.58 -8.03 -28.06
C LEU A 266 26.12 -8.18 -26.61
N PHE A 267 25.63 -9.36 -26.22
CA PHE A 267 25.27 -9.64 -24.82
C PHE A 267 26.50 -9.53 -23.91
N VAL A 268 27.62 -10.13 -24.31
CA VAL A 268 28.88 -10.11 -23.55
C VAL A 268 29.39 -8.69 -23.38
N GLU A 269 29.42 -7.90 -24.47
CA GLU A 269 29.82 -6.48 -24.40
C GLU A 269 28.97 -5.68 -23.43
N ARG A 270 27.65 -5.89 -23.45
CA ARG A 270 26.70 -5.21 -22.58
C ARG A 270 26.87 -5.63 -21.12
N ALA A 271 27.02 -6.92 -20.84
CA ALA A 271 27.24 -7.43 -19.49
C ALA A 271 28.51 -6.82 -18.87
N ILE A 272 29.63 -6.84 -19.62
CA ILE A 272 30.89 -6.22 -19.19
C ILE A 272 30.74 -4.71 -18.99
N SER A 273 29.98 -4.04 -19.86
CA SER A 273 29.74 -2.59 -19.73
C SER A 273 28.89 -2.26 -18.50
N ILE A 274 27.83 -3.03 -18.23
CA ILE A 274 26.98 -2.88 -17.05
C ILE A 274 27.81 -3.08 -15.78
N ASP A 275 28.61 -4.14 -15.71
CA ASP A 275 29.45 -4.39 -14.54
C ASP A 275 30.41 -3.23 -14.25
N ASN A 276 31.19 -2.81 -15.26
CA ASN A 276 32.20 -1.76 -15.10
C ASN A 276 31.62 -0.35 -14.84
N ARG A 277 30.47 -0.03 -15.44
CA ARG A 277 29.88 1.33 -15.37
C ARG A 277 28.80 1.46 -14.31
N LEU A 278 28.18 0.36 -13.88
CA LEU A 278 27.02 0.35 -12.99
C LEU A 278 27.32 -0.43 -11.70
N LEU A 279 27.50 -1.75 -11.78
CA LEU A 279 27.53 -2.62 -10.60
C LEU A 279 28.75 -2.40 -9.72
N GLN A 280 29.93 -2.18 -10.32
CA GLN A 280 31.15 -1.84 -9.58
C GLN A 280 31.15 -0.39 -9.04
N LYS A 281 30.26 0.47 -9.52
CA LYS A 281 30.26 1.91 -9.22
C LYS A 281 29.19 2.32 -8.21
N SER A 282 28.07 1.62 -8.15
CA SER A 282 27.00 1.86 -7.18
C SER A 282 26.58 0.58 -6.47
N SER A 283 26.93 0.49 -5.19
CA SER A 283 26.46 -0.57 -4.30
C SER A 283 24.95 -0.50 -4.07
N TYR A 284 24.35 0.69 -4.15
CA TYR A 284 22.92 0.90 -4.00
C TYR A 284 22.13 0.24 -5.15
N ILE A 285 22.55 0.45 -6.41
CA ILE A 285 21.90 -0.22 -7.56
C ILE A 285 22.05 -1.73 -7.46
N LEU A 286 23.24 -2.23 -7.11
CA LEU A 286 23.48 -3.65 -6.95
C LEU A 286 22.56 -4.24 -5.86
N ALA A 287 22.39 -3.56 -4.73
CA ALA A 287 21.50 -3.99 -3.65
C ALA A 287 20.04 -4.06 -4.12
N ILE A 288 19.54 -3.07 -4.87
CA ILE A 288 18.17 -3.10 -5.40
C ILE A 288 17.99 -4.23 -6.41
N LEU A 289 18.94 -4.42 -7.32
CA LEU A 289 18.86 -5.51 -8.31
C LEU A 289 18.92 -6.89 -7.64
N MET A 290 19.72 -7.05 -6.57
CA MET A 290 19.75 -8.28 -5.78
C MET A 290 18.43 -8.54 -5.08
N ASP A 291 17.80 -7.52 -4.48
CA ASP A 291 16.50 -7.67 -3.83
C ASP A 291 15.37 -7.95 -4.83
N LEU A 292 15.41 -7.34 -6.02
CA LEU A 292 14.51 -7.67 -7.13
C LEU A 292 14.71 -9.11 -7.63
N ASP A 293 15.97 -9.55 -7.75
CA ASP A 293 16.29 -10.93 -8.15
C ASP A 293 15.83 -11.95 -7.10
N ASP A 294 16.01 -11.65 -5.82
CA ASP A 294 15.59 -12.53 -4.73
C ASP A 294 14.05 -12.60 -4.62
N SER A 295 13.37 -11.46 -4.73
CA SER A 295 11.89 -11.40 -4.60
C SER A 295 11.15 -11.86 -5.86
N PHE A 296 11.66 -11.60 -7.06
CA PHE A 296 10.92 -11.81 -8.32
C PHE A 296 11.65 -12.70 -9.34
N GLY A 297 12.97 -12.88 -9.20
CA GLY A 297 13.79 -13.63 -10.13
C GLY A 297 13.67 -13.13 -11.57
N VAL A 298 13.23 -14.02 -12.48
CA VAL A 298 13.04 -13.67 -13.90
C VAL A 298 11.80 -12.84 -14.19
N ASN A 299 10.89 -12.70 -13.23
CA ASN A 299 9.65 -11.93 -13.38
C ASN A 299 9.78 -10.50 -12.81
N GLY A 300 11.02 -10.03 -12.62
CA GLY A 300 11.28 -8.66 -12.16
C GLY A 300 11.07 -7.61 -13.26
N PRO A 301 10.94 -6.33 -12.91
CA PRO A 301 10.73 -5.25 -13.88
C PRO A 301 11.98 -5.01 -14.77
N ILE A 302 13.16 -5.44 -14.30
CA ILE A 302 14.46 -5.29 -14.93
C ILE A 302 15.05 -6.68 -15.24
N ASP A 303 14.33 -7.44 -16.05
CA ASP A 303 14.54 -8.87 -16.34
C ASP A 303 15.50 -9.19 -17.50
N SER A 304 16.04 -8.19 -18.21
CA SER A 304 16.95 -8.40 -19.36
C SER A 304 18.22 -7.56 -19.27
N VAL A 305 19.35 -8.18 -19.66
CA VAL A 305 20.66 -7.51 -19.77
C VAL A 305 20.60 -6.38 -20.79
N HIS A 306 19.90 -6.61 -21.90
CA HIS A 306 19.71 -5.58 -22.90
C HIS A 306 18.92 -4.39 -22.36
N LYS A 307 17.88 -4.63 -21.56
CA LYS A 307 17.06 -3.58 -20.92
C LYS A 307 17.92 -2.72 -20.01
N ILE A 308 18.70 -3.33 -19.10
CA ILE A 308 19.62 -2.62 -18.20
C ILE A 308 20.62 -1.76 -18.98
N TYR A 309 21.24 -2.32 -20.03
CA TYR A 309 22.22 -1.60 -20.82
C TYR A 309 21.64 -0.40 -21.57
N LEU A 310 20.46 -0.56 -22.17
CA LEU A 310 19.82 0.55 -22.88
C LEU A 310 19.44 1.68 -21.95
N LEU A 311 18.96 1.38 -20.74
CA LEU A 311 18.70 2.37 -19.70
C LEU A 311 19.98 3.10 -19.28
N LEU A 312 21.06 2.35 -19.05
CA LEU A 312 22.39 2.91 -18.79
C LEU A 312 22.86 3.83 -19.93
N SER A 313 22.51 3.50 -21.18
CA SER A 313 22.83 4.32 -22.35
C SER A 313 21.98 5.60 -22.40
N LYS A 314 20.70 5.53 -22.02
CA LYS A 314 19.80 6.69 -21.91
C LYS A 314 20.16 7.65 -20.78
N ALA A 315 20.68 7.12 -19.67
CA ALA A 315 21.17 7.94 -18.54
C ALA A 315 22.39 8.82 -18.90
N GLY A 316 22.99 8.64 -20.09
CA GLY A 316 24.05 9.49 -20.63
C GLY A 316 25.43 8.83 -20.65
N ALA A 317 26.42 9.60 -21.13
CA ALA A 317 27.81 9.16 -21.15
C ALA A 317 28.34 8.94 -19.72
N SER A 318 29.33 8.05 -19.60
CA SER A 318 29.92 7.66 -18.30
C SER A 318 30.33 8.88 -17.47
N GLY A 319 29.74 9.03 -16.28
CA GLY A 319 29.98 10.16 -15.38
C GLY A 319 29.09 10.09 -14.12
N THR A 320 29.36 10.93 -13.13
CA THR A 320 28.64 10.96 -11.84
C THR A 320 27.14 11.23 -12.00
N ASN A 321 26.74 12.09 -12.94
CA ASN A 321 25.34 12.38 -13.21
C ASN A 321 24.58 11.18 -13.81
N SER A 322 25.23 10.42 -14.70
CA SER A 322 24.64 9.21 -15.28
C SER A 322 24.38 8.15 -14.21
N LEU A 323 25.30 7.99 -13.25
CA LEU A 323 25.12 7.05 -12.14
C LEU A 323 23.94 7.45 -11.25
N LYS A 324 23.84 8.72 -10.83
CA LYS A 324 22.71 9.21 -10.01
C LYS A 324 21.36 9.06 -10.72
N LYS A 325 21.31 9.31 -12.03
CA LYS A 325 20.09 9.07 -12.83
C LYS A 325 19.72 7.59 -12.88
N MET A 326 20.69 6.70 -12.93
CA MET A 326 20.45 5.26 -12.84
C MET A 326 20.02 4.80 -11.44
N GLU A 327 20.59 5.38 -10.38
CA GLU A 327 20.17 5.12 -9.00
C GLU A 327 18.70 5.50 -8.82
N TRP A 328 18.34 6.72 -9.25
CA TRP A 328 16.96 7.19 -9.28
C TRP A 328 16.06 6.24 -10.09
N PHE A 329 16.43 5.93 -11.32
CA PHE A 329 15.62 5.09 -12.20
C PHE A 329 15.35 3.71 -11.60
N VAL A 330 16.40 3.02 -11.14
CA VAL A 330 16.29 1.66 -10.60
C VAL A 330 15.51 1.67 -9.29
N GLY A 331 15.73 2.66 -8.41
CA GLY A 331 14.95 2.87 -7.19
C GLY A 331 13.47 3.12 -7.47
N TYR A 332 13.17 4.01 -8.42
CA TYR A 332 11.80 4.38 -8.79
C TYR A 332 11.02 3.20 -9.37
N VAL A 333 11.61 2.48 -10.34
CA VAL A 333 10.96 1.31 -10.95
C VAL A 333 10.77 0.19 -9.93
N SER A 334 11.75 -0.03 -9.05
CA SER A 334 11.63 -1.00 -7.95
C SER A 334 10.47 -0.66 -7.01
N ASP A 335 10.37 0.61 -6.57
CA ASP A 335 9.30 1.07 -5.68
C ASP A 335 7.93 0.94 -6.34
N LEU A 336 7.76 1.43 -7.58
CA LEU A 336 6.50 1.28 -8.29
C LEU A 336 6.13 -0.20 -8.47
N PHE A 337 7.06 -1.07 -8.84
CA PHE A 337 6.72 -2.47 -9.12
C PHE A 337 6.36 -3.25 -7.86
N LYS A 338 7.15 -3.11 -6.78
CA LYS A 338 6.92 -3.84 -5.51
C LYS A 338 5.58 -3.52 -4.89
N PHE A 339 5.13 -2.28 -5.02
CA PHE A 339 3.90 -1.80 -4.38
C PHE A 339 2.74 -1.67 -5.38
N GLY A 340 2.83 -2.31 -6.57
CA GLY A 340 1.72 -2.38 -7.53
C GLY A 340 1.40 -1.07 -8.27
N GLY A 341 2.32 -0.11 -8.24
CA GLY A 341 2.24 1.12 -9.02
C GLY A 341 2.51 0.91 -10.52
N VAL A 342 3.27 -0.14 -10.89
CA VAL A 342 3.45 -0.60 -12.29
C VAL A 342 3.33 -2.12 -12.40
N THR A 343 2.88 -2.58 -13.57
CA THR A 343 2.82 -3.98 -13.97
C THR A 343 4.08 -4.40 -14.73
N LEU A 344 4.26 -5.72 -14.91
CA LEU A 344 5.38 -6.25 -15.70
C LEU A 344 5.29 -5.83 -17.18
N ASP A 345 4.08 -5.71 -17.73
CA ASP A 345 3.85 -5.27 -19.11
C ASP A 345 4.24 -3.80 -19.32
N GLU A 346 3.89 -2.91 -18.38
CA GLU A 346 4.34 -1.52 -18.36
C GLU A 346 5.87 -1.41 -18.25
N CYS A 347 6.49 -2.41 -17.63
CA CYS A 347 7.94 -2.57 -17.55
C CYS A 347 8.53 -3.35 -18.74
N SER A 348 7.78 -3.60 -19.82
CA SER A 348 8.31 -4.27 -21.01
C SER A 348 9.45 -3.46 -21.65
N LYS A 349 10.31 -4.14 -22.43
CA LYS A 349 11.42 -3.49 -23.14
C LYS A 349 10.93 -2.34 -24.03
N GLY A 350 9.79 -2.51 -24.70
CA GLY A 350 9.20 -1.47 -25.54
C GLY A 350 8.80 -0.24 -24.71
N LYS A 351 8.01 -0.45 -23.66
CA LYS A 351 7.51 0.66 -22.84
C LYS A 351 8.60 1.36 -22.01
N LEU A 352 9.68 0.67 -21.61
CA LEU A 352 10.78 1.28 -20.86
C LEU A 352 11.89 1.88 -21.71
N VAL A 353 12.15 1.33 -22.90
CA VAL A 353 13.39 1.63 -23.60
C VAL A 353 13.31 1.77 -25.11
N ASP A 354 12.12 1.69 -25.70
CA ASP A 354 11.98 1.81 -27.16
C ASP A 354 12.66 3.08 -27.69
N GLN A 355 13.45 2.86 -28.75
CA GLN A 355 14.21 3.88 -29.47
C GLN A 355 13.43 4.39 -30.68
N ASN A 356 12.39 3.66 -31.12
CA ASN A 356 11.62 3.93 -32.33
C ASN A 356 10.22 4.51 -32.03
N SER A 357 9.64 4.25 -30.85
CA SER A 357 8.48 5.00 -30.40
C SER A 357 8.88 6.40 -29.90
N ALA A 358 7.91 7.28 -29.84
CA ALA A 358 8.03 8.68 -29.48
C ALA A 358 8.35 8.89 -27.97
N LYS A 359 9.41 8.24 -27.46
CA LYS A 359 9.82 8.17 -26.05
C LYS A 359 8.97 7.25 -25.17
N SER A 360 9.62 6.76 -24.14
CA SER A 360 9.27 5.62 -23.30
C SER A 360 9.06 6.05 -21.85
N LEU A 361 8.41 5.23 -21.03
CA LEU A 361 8.29 5.42 -19.57
C LEU A 361 9.67 5.67 -18.93
N GLY A 362 10.74 5.08 -19.48
CA GLY A 362 12.09 5.34 -19.00
C GLY A 362 12.59 6.76 -19.21
N ASP A 363 12.18 7.44 -20.28
CA ASP A 363 12.53 8.84 -20.52
C ASP A 363 11.80 9.77 -19.54
N VAL A 364 10.54 9.44 -19.24
CA VAL A 364 9.74 10.15 -18.23
C VAL A 364 10.42 10.05 -16.86
N ILE A 365 10.72 8.82 -16.40
CA ILE A 365 11.36 8.59 -15.09
C ILE A 365 12.72 9.29 -14.99
N LEU A 366 13.53 9.27 -16.05
CA LEU A 366 14.85 9.93 -16.07
C LEU A 366 14.77 11.47 -16.08
N ALA A 367 13.63 12.05 -16.46
CA ALA A 367 13.39 13.49 -16.42
C ALA A 367 12.90 13.98 -15.04
N LYS A 368 12.26 13.12 -14.24
CA LYS A 368 11.67 13.51 -12.95
C LYS A 368 12.65 14.17 -11.95
N PRO A 369 13.93 13.77 -11.84
CA PRO A 369 14.90 14.48 -11.00
C PRO A 369 15.17 15.91 -11.46
N ASP A 370 15.22 16.13 -12.77
CA ASP A 370 15.44 17.46 -13.35
C ASP A 370 14.19 18.33 -13.14
N ILE A 371 12.99 17.75 -13.31
CA ILE A 371 11.69 18.39 -13.00
C ILE A 371 11.62 18.80 -11.53
N LEU A 372 12.00 17.91 -10.60
CA LEU A 372 12.03 18.21 -9.17
C LEU A 372 12.95 19.41 -8.87
N ALA A 373 14.15 19.44 -9.44
CA ALA A 373 15.08 20.54 -9.25
C ALA A 373 14.52 21.87 -9.78
N GLU A 374 13.84 21.83 -10.93
CA GLU A 374 13.20 23.01 -11.53
C GLU A 374 12.00 23.49 -10.71
N LEU A 375 11.13 22.60 -10.23
CA LEU A 375 10.00 22.95 -9.36
C LEU A 375 10.48 23.61 -8.06
N LEU A 376 11.54 23.10 -7.45
CA LEU A 376 12.10 23.67 -6.23
C LEU A 376 12.76 25.04 -6.48
N ARG A 377 13.38 25.24 -7.64
CA ARG A 377 13.92 26.55 -8.05
C ARG A 377 12.78 27.54 -8.30
N TRP A 378 11.78 27.13 -9.09
CA TRP A 378 10.60 27.93 -9.37
C TRP A 378 9.89 28.36 -8.08
N ALA A 379 9.71 27.44 -7.12
CA ALA A 379 9.06 27.73 -5.85
C ALA A 379 9.86 28.74 -5.00
N GLN A 380 11.19 28.62 -5.01
CA GLN A 380 12.08 29.58 -4.36
C GLN A 380 11.95 30.98 -4.98
N ASP A 381 11.91 31.06 -6.32
CA ASP A 381 11.77 32.33 -7.05
C ASP A 381 10.39 32.97 -6.88
N ASN A 382 9.36 32.18 -6.54
CA ASN A 382 7.98 32.64 -6.31
C ASN A 382 7.62 32.75 -4.82
N GLY A 383 8.62 32.86 -3.94
CA GLY A 383 8.41 33.28 -2.54
C GLY A 383 7.90 32.18 -1.61
N VAL A 384 7.99 30.90 -1.96
CA VAL A 384 7.71 29.82 -1.00
C VAL A 384 8.75 29.85 0.12
N ARG A 385 8.30 29.76 1.38
CA ARG A 385 9.16 29.90 2.56
C ARG A 385 10.35 28.92 2.53
N LEU A 386 11.55 29.45 2.80
CA LEU A 386 12.81 28.67 2.71
C LEU A 386 12.80 27.42 3.62
N ALA A 387 12.27 27.53 4.84
CA ALA A 387 12.18 26.40 5.77
C ALA A 387 11.33 25.23 5.21
N VAL A 388 10.26 25.55 4.47
CA VAL A 388 9.42 24.54 3.79
C VAL A 388 10.21 23.89 2.66
N LEU A 389 10.90 24.69 1.84
CA LEU A 389 11.73 24.18 0.73
C LEU A 389 12.88 23.31 1.22
N GLU A 390 13.51 23.65 2.35
CA GLU A 390 14.54 22.83 2.98
C GLU A 390 13.98 21.49 3.43
N LYS A 391 12.79 21.48 4.05
CA LYS A 391 12.15 20.22 4.44
C LYS A 391 11.74 19.37 3.24
N ILE A 392 11.20 19.97 2.17
CA ILE A 392 10.89 19.25 0.93
C ILE A 392 12.19 18.68 0.33
N LYS A 393 13.26 19.48 0.24
CA LYS A 393 14.58 19.02 -0.24
C LYS A 393 15.11 17.85 0.58
N GLU A 394 14.95 17.88 1.90
CA GLU A 394 15.33 16.80 2.83
C GLU A 394 14.59 15.50 2.51
N ILE A 395 13.26 15.54 2.38
CA ILE A 395 12.46 14.33 2.14
C ILE A 395 12.57 13.82 0.70
N THR A 396 12.88 14.68 -0.28
CA THR A 396 13.02 14.29 -1.69
C THR A 396 14.45 13.88 -2.07
N GLN A 397 15.33 13.60 -1.11
CA GLN A 397 16.72 13.19 -1.41
C GLN A 397 16.81 11.84 -2.12
N SER A 398 15.92 10.90 -1.78
CA SER A 398 15.79 9.61 -2.44
C SER A 398 14.33 9.16 -2.47
N ILE A 399 14.06 8.10 -3.23
CA ILE A 399 12.74 7.46 -3.28
C ILE A 399 12.34 6.99 -1.88
N GLU A 400 13.25 6.31 -1.19
CA GLU A 400 13.02 5.73 0.14
C GLU A 400 12.67 6.82 1.16
N THR A 401 13.49 7.87 1.24
CA THR A 401 13.24 8.99 2.17
C THR A 401 11.87 9.63 1.91
N PHE A 402 11.49 9.79 0.65
CA PHE A 402 10.19 10.35 0.30
C PHE A 402 9.05 9.43 0.72
N ARG A 403 9.17 8.12 0.47
CA ARG A 403 8.17 7.12 0.86
C ARG A 403 8.04 6.96 2.37
N GLU A 404 9.13 7.07 3.11
CA GLU A 404 9.10 7.05 4.57
C GLU A 404 8.42 8.29 5.16
N ALA A 405 8.51 9.44 4.47
CA ALA A 405 7.94 10.70 4.94
C ALA A 405 6.46 10.89 4.53
N VAL A 406 6.08 10.47 3.31
CA VAL A 406 4.77 10.78 2.70
C VAL A 406 3.94 9.53 2.40
N GLY A 407 4.58 8.36 2.26
CA GLY A 407 3.92 7.11 1.90
C GLY A 407 3.73 6.91 0.40
N ARG A 408 2.79 6.02 0.05
CA ARG A 408 2.47 5.60 -1.32
C ARG A 408 0.98 5.73 -1.54
N ARG A 409 0.54 6.72 -2.33
CA ARG A 409 -0.89 6.95 -2.61
C ARG A 409 -1.62 5.75 -3.22
N TRP A 410 -0.92 4.94 -4.01
CA TRP A 410 -1.51 3.77 -4.66
C TRP A 410 -1.42 2.49 -3.82
N ASP A 411 -0.67 2.49 -2.72
CA ASP A 411 -0.59 1.33 -1.84
C ASP A 411 -1.76 1.38 -0.85
N THR A 412 -2.81 0.65 -1.17
CA THR A 412 -4.00 0.55 -0.31
C THR A 412 -3.78 -0.31 0.93
N LYS A 413 -2.67 -1.06 1.01
CA LYS A 413 -2.39 -1.98 2.12
C LYS A 413 -1.68 -1.31 3.28
N THR A 414 -0.91 -0.25 3.01
CA THR A 414 -0.14 0.45 4.04
C THR A 414 -0.77 1.79 4.35
N LYS A 415 -1.00 2.06 5.65
CA LYS A 415 -1.43 3.39 6.08
C LYS A 415 -0.28 4.37 5.78
N PRO A 416 -0.55 5.55 5.19
CA PRO A 416 0.47 6.56 5.01
C PRO A 416 1.14 6.89 6.36
N PRO A 417 2.46 7.12 6.37
CA PRO A 417 3.16 7.56 7.57
C PRO A 417 2.55 8.88 8.06
N ALA A 418 2.52 9.07 9.38
CA ALA A 418 2.14 10.36 9.94
C ALA A 418 3.15 11.43 9.49
N ALA A 419 2.65 12.55 8.97
CA ALA A 419 3.48 13.65 8.48
C ALA A 419 3.25 14.90 9.35
N PRO A 420 3.56 14.88 10.67
CA PRO A 420 3.24 15.98 11.57
C PRO A 420 3.95 17.30 11.19
N TRP A 421 5.13 17.18 10.58
CA TRP A 421 5.90 18.30 10.04
C TRP A 421 5.14 19.08 8.95
N ARG A 422 4.18 18.43 8.28
CA ARG A 422 3.35 19.04 7.24
C ARG A 422 2.35 20.04 7.82
N ALA A 423 1.95 19.91 9.09
CA ALA A 423 1.10 20.90 9.75
C ALA A 423 1.77 22.28 9.88
N GLY A 424 3.11 22.34 9.81
CA GLY A 424 3.84 23.61 9.75
C GLY A 424 3.92 24.20 8.33
N PHE A 425 3.49 23.46 7.31
CA PHE A 425 3.44 23.97 5.95
C PHE A 425 2.23 24.89 5.84
N GLY A 426 2.41 26.03 5.17
CA GLY A 426 1.28 26.83 4.74
C GLY A 426 0.65 26.23 3.49
N ALA A 427 -0.39 26.88 2.98
CA ALA A 427 -1.08 26.45 1.77
C ALA A 427 -0.14 26.27 0.56
N ALA A 428 0.80 27.19 0.35
CA ALA A 428 1.76 27.12 -0.76
C ALA A 428 2.69 25.90 -0.65
N GLY A 429 3.17 25.63 0.57
CA GLY A 429 4.02 24.48 0.86
C GLY A 429 3.30 23.15 0.64
N ASP A 430 2.05 23.07 1.11
CA ASP A 430 1.19 21.90 0.94
C ASP A 430 0.86 21.62 -0.52
N GLN A 431 0.49 22.66 -1.28
CA GLN A 431 0.20 22.54 -2.71
C GLN A 431 1.46 22.16 -3.51
N LEU A 432 2.62 22.74 -3.19
CA LEU A 432 3.89 22.39 -3.83
C LEU A 432 4.27 20.93 -3.58
N LEU A 433 4.15 20.45 -2.34
CA LEU A 433 4.42 19.04 -2.02
C LEU A 433 3.47 18.10 -2.77
N ASN A 434 2.18 18.45 -2.85
CA ASN A 434 1.21 17.67 -3.62
C ASN A 434 1.55 17.62 -5.11
N LEU A 435 1.97 18.75 -5.69
CA LEU A 435 2.40 18.81 -7.09
C LEU A 435 3.66 17.97 -7.32
N ILE A 436 4.65 18.06 -6.44
CA ILE A 436 5.86 17.22 -6.48
C ILE A 436 5.48 15.74 -6.39
N GLU A 437 4.58 15.38 -5.48
CA GLU A 437 4.12 14.00 -5.35
C GLU A 437 3.45 13.53 -6.65
N ASP A 438 2.55 14.31 -7.23
CA ASP A 438 1.81 13.98 -8.45
C ASP A 438 2.72 13.89 -9.70
N MET A 439 3.68 14.80 -9.85
CA MET A 439 4.57 14.88 -11.01
C MET A 439 5.80 13.98 -10.90
N VAL A 440 6.45 13.98 -9.74
CA VAL A 440 7.78 13.37 -9.55
C VAL A 440 7.62 11.97 -8.98
N TYR A 441 6.74 11.77 -8.01
CA TYR A 441 6.60 10.50 -7.27
C TYR A 441 5.38 9.67 -7.66
N PHE A 442 4.57 10.16 -8.60
CA PHE A 442 3.39 9.48 -9.12
C PHE A 442 3.27 9.65 -10.63
N LYS A 443 2.21 9.06 -11.22
CA LYS A 443 2.02 8.96 -12.68
C LYS A 443 1.08 10.03 -13.27
N THR A 444 0.47 10.88 -12.45
CA THR A 444 -0.58 11.82 -12.87
C THR A 444 -0.16 12.67 -14.07
N TYR A 445 1.11 13.09 -14.11
CA TYR A 445 1.63 13.96 -15.16
C TYR A 445 2.56 13.24 -16.16
N ASP A 446 2.61 11.91 -16.17
CA ASP A 446 3.55 11.16 -17.02
C ASP A 446 3.33 11.44 -18.51
N HIS A 447 2.08 11.61 -18.95
CA HIS A 447 1.73 11.96 -20.34
C HIS A 447 2.22 13.37 -20.73
N ALA A 448 2.01 14.36 -19.85
CA ALA A 448 2.50 15.71 -20.07
C ALA A 448 4.03 15.78 -20.10
N ILE A 449 4.69 15.05 -19.19
CA ILE A 449 6.16 14.93 -19.16
C ILE A 449 6.66 14.24 -20.43
N LEU A 450 5.97 13.22 -20.91
CA LEU A 450 6.32 12.52 -22.14
C LEU A 450 6.19 13.45 -23.36
N ALA A 451 5.08 14.17 -23.49
CA ALA A 451 4.84 15.14 -24.56
C ALA A 451 5.88 16.28 -24.53
N TRP A 452 6.20 16.80 -23.35
CA TRP A 452 7.28 17.77 -23.19
C TRP A 452 8.63 17.18 -23.61
N ALA A 453 8.97 15.99 -23.10
CA ALA A 453 10.23 15.35 -23.43
C ALA A 453 10.34 15.19 -24.96
N LEU A 454 9.24 14.83 -25.63
CA LEU A 454 9.18 14.72 -27.08
C LEU A 454 9.46 16.01 -27.83
N SER A 455 8.94 17.12 -27.33
CA SER A 455 9.11 18.44 -27.96
C SER A 455 10.55 18.95 -27.96
N ARG A 456 11.43 18.41 -27.10
CA ARG A 456 12.80 18.88 -26.85
C ARG A 456 12.91 20.34 -26.44
N LYS A 457 11.81 20.92 -25.96
CA LYS A 457 11.77 22.27 -25.41
C LYS A 457 12.54 22.34 -24.09
N PRO A 458 13.02 23.53 -23.68
CA PRO A 458 13.55 23.75 -22.34
C PRO A 458 12.57 23.27 -21.27
N LEU A 459 13.09 22.84 -20.12
CA LEU A 459 12.27 22.35 -19.02
C LEU A 459 11.32 23.42 -18.46
N ALA A 460 11.68 24.70 -18.56
CA ALA A 460 10.81 25.82 -18.20
C ALA A 460 9.48 25.79 -18.98
N GLU A 461 9.49 25.38 -20.26
CA GLU A 461 8.27 25.30 -21.07
C GLU A 461 7.32 24.17 -20.63
N LEU A 462 7.80 23.17 -19.86
CA LEU A 462 6.90 22.19 -19.23
C LEU A 462 6.00 22.89 -18.22
N LEU A 463 6.56 23.78 -17.40
CA LEU A 463 5.82 24.53 -16.37
C LEU A 463 4.85 25.55 -16.98
N GLU A 464 5.04 25.89 -18.25
CA GLU A 464 4.13 26.75 -19.02
C GLU A 464 2.95 25.99 -19.64
N THR A 465 2.87 24.67 -19.47
CA THR A 465 1.70 23.91 -19.94
C THR A 465 0.44 24.36 -19.19
N PRO A 466 -0.72 24.52 -19.87
CA PRO A 466 -1.94 25.03 -19.24
C PRO A 466 -2.33 24.28 -17.96
N ALA A 467 -2.22 22.94 -17.99
CA ALA A 467 -2.52 22.08 -16.84
C ALA A 467 -1.64 22.33 -15.60
N LEU A 468 -0.42 22.88 -15.78
CA LEU A 468 0.47 23.23 -14.68
C LEU A 468 0.37 24.70 -14.31
N GLN A 469 0.07 25.59 -15.25
CA GLN A 469 -0.02 27.03 -14.97
C GLN A 469 -1.07 27.35 -13.91
N ASP A 470 -2.23 26.69 -13.94
CA ASP A 470 -3.26 26.90 -12.93
C ASP A 470 -2.77 26.51 -11.53
N VAL A 471 -2.17 25.33 -11.40
CA VAL A 471 -1.65 24.84 -10.11
C VAL A 471 -0.49 25.70 -9.60
N LEU A 472 0.39 26.14 -10.50
CA LEU A 472 1.51 27.02 -10.17
C LEU A 472 1.03 28.43 -9.80
N ALA A 473 -0.02 28.94 -10.44
CA ALA A 473 -0.64 30.21 -10.09
C ALA A 473 -1.26 30.13 -8.68
N GLU A 474 -1.97 29.06 -8.35
CA GLU A 474 -2.50 28.83 -6.99
C GLU A 474 -1.39 28.79 -5.94
N ILE A 475 -0.29 28.08 -6.20
CA ILE A 475 0.85 28.00 -5.27
C ILE A 475 1.46 29.39 -5.06
N LYS A 476 1.60 30.18 -6.13
CA LYS A 476 2.15 31.52 -6.09
C LYS A 476 1.25 32.47 -5.30
N GLU A 477 -0.04 32.47 -5.57
CA GLU A 477 -1.03 33.28 -4.85
C GLU A 477 -1.01 32.95 -3.35
N ALA A 478 -1.03 31.66 -3.00
CA ALA A 478 -0.92 31.21 -1.61
C ALA A 478 0.39 31.67 -0.95
N ALA A 479 1.51 31.66 -1.69
CA ALA A 479 2.79 32.13 -1.17
C ALA A 479 2.79 33.65 -0.94
N GLU A 480 2.18 34.43 -1.83
CA GLU A 480 2.01 35.86 -1.67
C GLU A 480 1.11 36.21 -0.47
N GLU A 481 0.02 35.49 -0.26
CA GLU A 481 -0.85 35.63 0.91
C GLU A 481 -0.12 35.30 2.22
N GLU A 482 0.56 34.16 2.29
CA GLU A 482 1.35 33.76 3.47
C GLU A 482 2.44 34.79 3.81
N ASN A 483 3.11 35.34 2.79
CA ASN A 483 4.15 36.34 2.99
C ASN A 483 3.57 37.70 3.40
N LYS A 484 2.36 38.06 2.93
CA LYS A 484 1.63 39.24 3.41
C LYS A 484 1.25 39.06 4.87
N GLU A 485 0.69 37.91 5.26
CA GLU A 485 0.33 37.63 6.66
C GLU A 485 1.55 37.64 7.59
N ALA A 486 2.69 37.10 7.14
CA ALA A 486 3.94 37.13 7.90
C ALA A 486 4.56 38.53 8.00
N GLY A 487 4.27 39.44 7.04
CA GLY A 487 4.76 40.82 7.02
C GLY A 487 3.82 41.85 7.63
N VAL A 488 2.53 41.54 7.77
CA VAL A 488 1.49 42.44 8.28
C VAL A 488 1.27 42.19 9.78
N GLU A 489 2.21 42.69 10.59
CA GLU A 489 1.84 43.24 11.90
C GLU A 489 1.01 44.52 11.67
N GLY A 490 -0.29 44.35 11.39
CA GLY A 490 -1.28 45.44 11.48
C GLY A 490 -2.18 45.66 10.26
N GLY A 491 -3.41 45.12 10.32
CA GLY A 491 -4.59 45.78 9.75
C GLY A 491 -5.33 45.10 8.59
N ARG A 492 -6.31 44.25 8.96
CA ARG A 492 -7.68 44.08 8.40
C ARG A 492 -7.94 43.53 6.97
N THR A 493 -8.76 42.46 6.96
CA THR A 493 -9.90 42.01 6.09
C THR A 493 -9.91 42.23 4.57
N GLN A 494 -10.13 41.12 3.83
CA GLN A 494 -10.63 41.09 2.44
C GLN A 494 -11.66 39.97 2.19
N GLU A 495 -12.57 40.23 1.22
CA GLU A 495 -13.52 39.33 0.55
C GLU A 495 -12.97 38.89 -0.83
N PRO A 496 -13.38 37.74 -1.43
CA PRO A 496 -12.85 37.28 -2.73
C PRO A 496 -13.87 37.33 -3.90
N ASP A 497 -13.35 37.34 -5.12
CA ASP A 497 -14.08 37.29 -6.40
C ASP A 497 -13.37 36.32 -7.39
N SER A 498 -14.12 35.62 -8.25
CA SER A 498 -13.71 34.39 -8.96
C SER A 498 -13.79 34.44 -10.50
N GLN A 499 -12.88 33.76 -11.23
CA GLN A 499 -12.99 33.44 -12.67
C GLN A 499 -12.49 32.01 -13.00
N ALA A 500 -13.11 31.36 -14.00
CA ALA A 500 -12.92 29.95 -14.39
C ALA A 500 -12.41 29.77 -15.85
N MET A 501 -11.71 28.66 -16.14
CA MET A 501 -11.16 28.26 -17.45
C MET A 501 -11.45 26.79 -17.85
N VAL A 502 -11.29 26.50 -19.15
CA VAL A 502 -11.73 25.32 -19.95
C VAL A 502 -10.53 24.46 -20.41
N VAL A 503 -10.65 23.11 -20.47
CA VAL A 503 -9.64 22.17 -21.01
C VAL A 503 -10.28 21.01 -21.79
N ASP A 504 -9.51 20.40 -22.71
CA ASP A 504 -9.85 19.44 -23.77
C ASP A 504 -9.15 18.06 -23.53
N PRO A 505 -9.73 16.88 -23.85
CA PRO A 505 -9.32 15.62 -23.19
C PRO A 505 -8.97 14.45 -24.14
N GLU A 506 -7.94 13.63 -23.82
CA GLU A 506 -7.80 12.19 -24.18
C GLU A 506 -6.79 11.46 -23.26
N ASP A 507 -7.23 10.47 -22.47
CA ASP A 507 -6.52 9.19 -22.16
C ASP A 507 -7.28 8.36 -21.07
N GLU A 508 -7.42 7.04 -21.29
CA GLU A 508 -8.20 6.08 -20.48
C GLU A 508 -7.56 5.74 -19.10
N VAL A 509 -8.37 5.79 -18.03
CA VAL A 509 -7.96 5.48 -16.64
C VAL A 509 -8.66 4.22 -16.10
N SER A 510 -7.90 3.32 -15.46
CA SER A 510 -8.33 2.01 -14.95
C SER A 510 -9.21 2.07 -13.67
N ALA A 511 -10.17 1.14 -13.55
CA ALA A 511 -11.45 1.29 -12.85
C ALA A 511 -11.56 1.05 -11.30
N ASP A 512 -10.51 0.70 -10.56
CA ASP A 512 -10.67 0.11 -9.19
C ASP A 512 -10.26 0.98 -7.97
N ARG A 513 -10.28 2.32 -8.03
CA ARG A 513 -9.58 3.17 -7.03
C ARG A 513 -10.37 3.90 -5.95
N VAL A 514 -11.70 3.73 -5.80
CA VAL A 514 -12.50 4.53 -4.85
C VAL A 514 -12.89 3.75 -3.59
N HIS A 515 -12.00 3.64 -2.61
CA HIS A 515 -12.31 3.06 -1.29
C HIS A 515 -12.15 4.09 -0.16
N GLY A 516 -13.28 4.56 0.35
CA GLY A 516 -13.36 5.46 1.52
C GLY A 516 -14.74 6.11 1.66
N LEU A 517 -15.38 6.41 0.52
CA LEU A 517 -16.73 6.99 0.44
C LEU A 517 -17.79 6.01 -0.11
N GLY A 518 -17.50 4.71 -0.10
CA GLY A 518 -18.37 3.69 -0.70
C GLY A 518 -19.77 3.53 -0.06
N ALA A 519 -20.12 4.39 0.89
CA ALA A 519 -21.44 4.47 1.50
C ALA A 519 -22.26 5.68 1.01
N ASP A 520 -21.66 6.64 0.28
CA ASP A 520 -22.41 7.73 -0.33
C ASP A 520 -22.97 7.29 -1.69
N ALA A 521 -24.24 6.91 -1.69
CA ALA A 521 -24.93 6.45 -2.88
C ALA A 521 -24.98 7.52 -3.99
N GLY A 522 -24.99 8.81 -3.64
CA GLY A 522 -25.02 9.92 -4.60
C GLY A 522 -23.68 10.07 -5.32
N LEU A 523 -22.59 10.11 -4.56
CA LEU A 523 -21.25 10.17 -5.14
C LEU A 523 -20.91 8.92 -5.95
N GLN A 524 -21.32 7.73 -5.49
CA GLN A 524 -21.17 6.50 -6.25
C GLN A 524 -21.95 6.51 -7.55
N ALA A 525 -23.16 7.06 -7.56
CA ALA A 525 -23.94 7.22 -8.78
C ALA A 525 -23.22 8.15 -9.78
N ILE A 526 -22.70 9.29 -9.31
CA ILE A 526 -21.91 10.21 -10.15
C ILE A 526 -20.67 9.51 -10.72
N VAL A 527 -19.90 8.83 -9.88
CA VAL A 527 -18.70 8.08 -10.31
C VAL A 527 -19.06 6.97 -11.31
N SER A 528 -20.17 6.25 -11.11
CA SER A 528 -20.61 5.22 -12.06
C SER A 528 -21.03 5.85 -13.38
N ASN A 529 -21.83 6.92 -13.35
CA ASN A 529 -22.30 7.61 -14.56
C ASN A 529 -21.13 8.15 -15.39
N LEU A 530 -20.15 8.81 -14.75
CA LEU A 530 -18.95 9.31 -15.42
C LEU A 530 -18.09 8.17 -16.00
N LYS A 531 -18.09 7.00 -15.35
CA LYS A 531 -17.36 5.82 -15.86
C LYS A 531 -18.07 5.19 -17.06
N ASP A 532 -19.40 5.17 -17.02
CA ASP A 532 -20.23 4.52 -18.02
C ASP A 532 -20.38 5.34 -19.31
N SER A 533 -20.24 6.67 -19.25
CA SER A 533 -20.36 7.54 -20.43
C SER A 533 -19.18 7.37 -21.40
N GLY A 534 -17.96 7.23 -20.87
CA GLY A 534 -16.72 7.18 -21.66
C GLY A 534 -16.41 8.48 -22.41
N GLU A 535 -17.13 9.57 -22.13
CA GLU A 535 -16.86 10.87 -22.74
C GLU A 535 -15.57 11.46 -22.17
N ALA A 536 -14.78 12.10 -23.03
CA ALA A 536 -13.45 12.57 -22.67
C ALA A 536 -13.48 13.61 -21.52
N GLN A 537 -14.53 14.44 -21.46
CA GLN A 537 -14.77 15.37 -20.35
C GLN A 537 -15.13 14.66 -19.03
N ASP A 538 -15.83 13.53 -19.10
CA ASP A 538 -16.23 12.77 -17.91
C ASP A 538 -15.07 11.99 -17.32
N VAL A 539 -14.15 11.51 -18.17
CA VAL A 539 -12.87 10.95 -17.73
C VAL A 539 -12.03 12.01 -16.99
N GLU A 540 -12.01 13.26 -17.47
CA GLU A 540 -11.32 14.37 -16.81
C GLU A 540 -11.97 14.69 -15.45
N ASP A 541 -13.30 14.77 -15.40
CA ASP A 541 -14.05 15.01 -14.17
C ASP A 541 -13.83 13.90 -13.14
N LEU A 542 -13.77 12.63 -13.56
CA LEU A 542 -13.40 11.49 -12.71
C LEU A 542 -12.02 11.66 -12.08
N GLN A 543 -11.02 12.02 -12.89
CA GLN A 543 -9.66 12.26 -12.38
C GLN A 543 -9.62 13.42 -11.38
N LYS A 544 -10.34 14.51 -11.66
CA LYS A 544 -10.47 15.65 -10.74
C LYS A 544 -11.16 15.23 -9.43
N LEU A 545 -12.24 14.45 -9.52
CA LEU A 545 -12.98 13.94 -8.36
C LEU A 545 -12.10 13.06 -7.47
N GLU A 546 -11.35 12.11 -8.07
CA GLU A 546 -10.38 11.27 -7.35
C GLU A 546 -9.27 12.11 -6.69
N ARG A 547 -8.83 13.19 -7.35
CA ARG A 547 -7.87 14.13 -6.79
C ARG A 547 -8.44 14.87 -5.57
N PHE A 548 -9.67 15.39 -5.65
CA PHE A 548 -10.32 16.06 -4.52
C PHE A 548 -10.57 15.11 -3.35
N MET A 549 -10.94 13.85 -3.62
CA MET A 549 -11.06 12.83 -2.58
C MET A 549 -9.71 12.56 -1.89
N SER A 550 -8.64 12.41 -2.68
CA SER A 550 -7.28 12.22 -2.16
C SER A 550 -6.82 13.43 -1.34
N GLN A 551 -7.17 14.65 -1.77
CA GLN A 551 -6.91 15.88 -1.02
C GLN A 551 -7.66 15.89 0.31
N ALA A 552 -8.95 15.54 0.32
CA ALA A 552 -9.74 15.47 1.54
C ALA A 552 -9.14 14.49 2.56
N GLN A 553 -8.75 13.29 2.10
CA GLN A 553 -8.08 12.30 2.94
C GLN A 553 -6.71 12.78 3.42
N GLY A 554 -5.95 13.47 2.55
CA GLY A 554 -4.69 14.10 2.90
C GLY A 554 -4.82 15.14 4.00
N VAL A 555 -5.87 15.97 3.97
CA VAL A 555 -6.17 16.95 5.03
C VAL A 555 -6.46 16.23 6.35
N VAL A 556 -7.29 15.20 6.35
CA VAL A 556 -7.56 14.39 7.56
C VAL A 556 -6.27 13.78 8.11
N ASN A 557 -5.49 13.09 7.28
CA ASN A 557 -4.25 12.43 7.72
C ASN A 557 -3.17 13.40 8.20
N THR A 558 -3.16 14.64 7.69
CA THR A 558 -2.19 15.66 8.07
C THR A 558 -2.51 16.26 9.44
N TYR A 559 -3.78 16.60 9.65
CA TYR A 559 -4.19 17.35 10.82
C TYR A 559 -4.82 16.49 11.92
N CYS A 560 -5.15 15.22 11.67
CA CYS A 560 -5.79 14.36 12.65
C CYS A 560 -5.01 13.07 12.88
N SER A 561 -4.92 12.68 14.14
CA SER A 561 -4.33 11.42 14.59
C SER A 561 -5.22 10.81 15.66
N PHE A 562 -5.46 9.49 15.57
CA PHE A 562 -6.32 8.77 16.51
C PHE A 562 -5.56 7.63 17.17
N ALA A 563 -5.65 7.53 18.49
CA ALA A 563 -5.07 6.46 19.28
C ALA A 563 -6.18 5.59 19.87
N LEU A 564 -5.91 4.29 20.00
CA LEU A 564 -6.87 3.36 20.58
C LEU A 564 -6.81 3.43 22.11
N GLU A 565 -7.95 3.63 22.78
CA GLU A 565 -7.97 3.79 24.24
C GLU A 565 -7.42 2.57 25.00
N THR A 566 -7.42 1.39 24.39
CA THR A 566 -6.94 0.15 25.02
C THR A 566 -5.42 -0.02 24.97
N GLU A 567 -4.70 0.85 24.26
CA GLU A 567 -3.23 0.87 24.24
C GLU A 567 -2.65 1.16 25.63
N THR A 568 -1.37 0.84 25.85
CA THR A 568 -0.73 1.16 27.14
C THR A 568 -0.46 2.67 27.27
N ASP A 569 -0.27 3.17 28.49
CA ASP A 569 0.05 4.59 28.69
C ASP A 569 1.35 5.00 27.98
N ALA A 570 2.34 4.09 27.93
CA ALA A 570 3.58 4.31 27.21
C ALA A 570 3.35 4.45 25.70
N ASP A 571 2.50 3.60 25.12
CA ASP A 571 2.14 3.65 23.70
C ASP A 571 1.33 4.90 23.37
N LEU A 572 0.34 5.26 24.21
CA LEU A 572 -0.44 6.49 24.06
C LEU A 572 0.44 7.74 24.12
N VAL A 573 1.39 7.79 25.06
CA VAL A 573 2.35 8.90 25.16
C VAL A 573 3.25 8.96 23.94
N LYS A 574 3.74 7.81 23.46
CA LYS A 574 4.54 7.74 22.24
C LYS A 574 3.74 8.24 21.03
N HIS A 575 2.55 7.70 20.81
CA HIS A 575 1.68 8.07 19.70
C HIS A 575 1.28 9.56 19.75
N LEU A 576 0.96 10.07 20.94
CA LEU A 576 0.67 11.50 21.12
C LEU A 576 1.91 12.35 20.81
N LYS A 577 3.10 12.00 21.31
CA LYS A 577 4.36 12.72 21.02
C LYS A 577 4.70 12.74 19.52
N GLU A 578 4.38 11.66 18.80
CA GLU A 578 4.62 11.54 17.36
C GLU A 578 3.56 12.26 16.51
N SER A 579 2.40 12.59 17.09
CA SER A 579 1.32 13.32 16.40
C SER A 579 1.58 14.83 16.32
N ALA A 580 1.03 15.47 15.29
CA ALA A 580 1.15 16.93 15.09
C ALA A 580 0.63 17.74 16.29
N ALA A 581 -0.46 17.28 16.93
CA ALA A 581 -1.05 17.97 18.08
C ALA A 581 -0.25 17.77 19.38
N GLY A 582 0.41 16.61 19.54
CA GLY A 582 1.18 16.33 20.75
C GLY A 582 2.62 16.80 20.71
N SER A 583 3.23 16.87 19.52
CA SER A 583 4.55 17.48 19.31
C SER A 583 4.50 19.01 19.25
N HIS A 584 3.31 19.60 19.18
CA HIS A 584 3.16 21.04 19.03
C HIS A 584 3.71 21.79 20.26
N GLU A 585 4.63 22.73 20.06
CA GLU A 585 5.16 23.62 21.09
C GLU A 585 4.66 25.05 20.84
N PRO A 586 3.60 25.51 21.54
CA PRO A 586 3.11 26.87 21.38
C PRO A 586 4.22 27.89 21.68
N LYS A 587 4.24 29.01 20.96
CA LYS A 587 5.17 30.09 21.28
C LYS A 587 4.68 30.88 22.49
N VAL A 588 5.49 30.94 23.54
CA VAL A 588 5.17 31.70 24.78
C VAL A 588 4.87 33.17 24.48
N SER A 589 5.56 33.77 23.51
CA SER A 589 5.39 35.17 23.11
C SER A 589 4.03 35.49 22.52
N GLU A 590 3.34 34.50 21.97
CA GLU A 590 2.05 34.65 21.28
C GLU A 590 0.87 34.29 22.19
N ASN A 591 1.11 34.02 23.49
CA ASN A 591 0.12 33.48 24.43
C ASN A 591 -0.57 32.19 23.96
N ALA A 592 0.02 31.46 23.01
CA ALA A 592 -0.56 30.27 22.45
C ALA A 592 -0.60 29.07 23.43
N HIS A 593 -1.56 28.19 23.24
CA HIS A 593 -2.00 27.15 24.13
C HIS A 593 -2.38 25.87 23.37
N VAL A 594 -2.22 24.73 24.03
CA VAL A 594 -2.76 23.45 23.59
C VAL A 594 -4.02 23.13 24.39
N LEU A 595 -5.16 22.98 23.71
CA LEU A 595 -6.43 22.64 24.34
C LEU A 595 -6.52 21.13 24.60
N CYS A 596 -6.54 20.73 25.86
CA CYS A 596 -6.85 19.37 26.28
C CYS A 596 -8.34 19.28 26.65
N TYR A 597 -9.18 18.96 25.66
CA TYR A 597 -10.63 18.88 25.83
C TYR A 597 -11.05 17.50 26.34
N TYR A 598 -11.87 17.47 27.37
CA TYR A 598 -12.46 16.23 27.86
C TYR A 598 -13.92 16.45 28.19
N SER A 599 -14.80 15.72 27.51
CA SER A 599 -16.22 15.65 27.85
C SER A 599 -16.57 14.28 28.38
N ALA A 600 -17.33 14.24 29.48
CA ALA A 600 -17.87 12.98 29.99
C ALA A 600 -18.87 12.34 29.01
N GLN A 601 -19.48 13.14 28.12
CA GLN A 601 -20.35 12.66 27.04
C GLN A 601 -19.59 11.90 25.94
N ASP A 602 -18.33 12.24 25.70
CA ASP A 602 -17.54 11.65 24.60
C ASP A 602 -16.79 10.38 25.01
N CYS A 603 -16.95 9.95 26.27
CA CYS A 603 -16.21 8.82 26.82
C CYS A 603 -16.90 7.47 26.60
N GLY A 604 -18.06 7.42 25.94
CA GLY A 604 -18.83 6.20 25.73
C GLY A 604 -19.88 5.97 26.83
N GLU A 605 -21.11 5.72 26.41
CA GLU A 605 -22.29 5.69 27.28
C GLU A 605 -22.56 4.26 27.81
N ALA A 606 -22.11 3.97 29.03
CA ALA A 606 -22.31 2.66 29.67
C ALA A 606 -23.66 2.57 30.42
N THR A 607 -24.77 2.98 29.80
CA THR A 607 -26.09 2.94 30.45
C THR A 607 -27.09 2.10 29.64
N SER A 608 -28.03 1.46 30.32
CA SER A 608 -29.14 0.73 29.69
C SER A 608 -30.19 1.66 29.07
N GLN A 609 -30.15 2.96 29.38
CA GLN A 609 -31.06 3.99 28.87
C GLN A 609 -30.26 5.25 28.50
N PRO A 610 -29.39 5.16 27.48
CA PRO A 610 -28.44 6.22 27.12
C PRO A 610 -29.14 7.52 26.72
N HIS A 611 -30.31 7.41 26.10
CA HIS A 611 -31.15 8.54 25.72
C HIS A 611 -31.80 9.29 26.92
N LEU A 612 -31.71 8.75 28.15
CA LEU A 612 -32.29 9.34 29.36
C LEU A 612 -31.24 9.83 30.35
N ARG A 613 -30.20 9.04 30.56
CA ARG A 613 -29.31 9.22 31.71
C ARG A 613 -28.07 10.00 31.32
N THR A 614 -27.87 11.15 31.97
CA THR A 614 -26.64 11.92 31.85
C THR A 614 -25.41 11.04 32.13
N PRO A 615 -24.41 11.02 31.23
CA PRO A 615 -23.25 10.15 31.36
C PRO A 615 -22.51 10.32 32.69
N ALA A 616 -22.10 9.20 33.29
CA ALA A 616 -21.21 9.20 34.45
C ALA A 616 -19.76 9.33 33.98
N LEU A 617 -18.88 9.84 34.85
CA LEU A 617 -17.44 9.68 34.63
C LEU A 617 -17.07 8.19 34.66
N ARG A 618 -16.45 7.70 33.58
CA ARG A 618 -15.98 6.31 33.50
C ARG A 618 -15.01 5.99 34.62
N ASN A 619 -15.18 4.81 35.23
CA ASN A 619 -14.35 4.31 36.33
C ASN A 619 -14.14 5.35 37.43
N ARG A 620 -15.21 6.07 37.83
CA ARG A 620 -15.14 7.13 38.86
C ARG A 620 -14.07 8.19 38.57
N GLY A 621 -13.84 8.48 37.28
CA GLY A 621 -12.90 9.47 36.77
C GLY A 621 -11.48 8.96 36.54
N ASP A 622 -11.20 7.66 36.68
CA ASP A 622 -9.86 7.12 36.42
C ASP A 622 -9.48 7.24 34.93
N HIS A 623 -10.47 7.16 34.03
CA HIS A 623 -10.26 7.45 32.61
C HIS A 623 -9.80 8.91 32.37
N LEU A 624 -10.41 9.88 33.05
CA LEU A 624 -9.98 11.28 32.99
C LEU A 624 -8.57 11.45 33.57
N GLN A 625 -8.27 10.80 34.69
CA GLN A 625 -6.95 10.87 35.30
C GLN A 625 -5.87 10.36 34.34
N ARG A 626 -6.13 9.22 33.71
CA ARG A 626 -5.26 8.65 32.68
C ARG A 626 -5.04 9.61 31.51
N PHE A 627 -6.11 10.22 30.98
CA PHE A 627 -6.01 11.23 29.92
C PHE A 627 -5.13 12.42 30.34
N ILE A 628 -5.32 12.95 31.55
CA ILE A 628 -4.48 14.04 32.09
C ILE A 628 -3.01 13.59 32.19
N HIS A 629 -2.76 12.38 32.68
CA HIS A 629 -1.41 11.84 32.83
C HIS A 629 -0.69 11.68 31.49
N VAL A 630 -1.37 11.15 30.47
CA VAL A 630 -0.82 11.07 29.10
C VAL A 630 -0.46 12.46 28.57
N CYS A 631 -1.33 13.47 28.77
CA CYS A 631 -1.07 14.85 28.38
C CYS A 631 0.13 15.46 29.12
N MET A 632 0.38 15.10 30.38
CA MET A 632 1.54 15.57 31.14
C MET A 632 2.83 14.85 30.71
N GLN A 633 2.78 13.52 30.57
CA GLN A 633 3.93 12.69 30.22
C GLN A 633 4.48 12.98 28.82
N ARG A 634 3.63 13.44 27.88
CA ARG A 634 4.12 13.89 26.56
C ARG A 634 5.11 15.05 26.66
N ARG A 635 5.00 15.89 27.70
CA ARG A 635 5.90 17.02 28.00
C ARG A 635 7.03 16.61 28.94
N GLY A 636 7.10 15.35 29.36
CA GLY A 636 8.05 14.87 30.36
C GLY A 636 7.74 15.37 31.78
N LEU A 637 6.52 15.86 32.03
CA LEU A 637 6.12 16.40 33.32
C LEU A 637 5.39 15.35 34.17
N VAL A 638 5.70 15.35 35.46
CA VAL A 638 5.25 14.32 36.43
C VAL A 638 4.56 14.97 37.64
N HIS A 639 5.04 16.14 38.07
CA HIS A 639 4.62 16.79 39.32
C HIS A 639 3.93 18.15 39.12
N GLU A 640 3.74 18.60 37.88
CA GLU A 640 3.14 19.89 37.57
C GLU A 640 2.41 19.87 36.22
N LEU A 641 1.46 20.80 36.05
CA LEU A 641 0.76 20.96 34.78
C LEU A 641 1.63 21.74 33.79
N PRO A 642 1.65 21.36 32.50
CA PRO A 642 2.33 22.14 31.47
C PRO A 642 1.78 23.58 31.43
N GLU A 643 2.65 24.58 31.37
CA GLU A 643 2.22 25.99 31.46
C GLU A 643 1.35 26.42 30.27
N GLN A 644 1.57 25.82 29.09
CA GLN A 644 0.85 26.14 27.86
C GLN A 644 -0.34 25.22 27.58
N ASP A 645 -0.61 24.23 28.44
CA ASP A 645 -1.75 23.35 28.26
C ASP A 645 -2.95 23.88 29.05
N VAL A 646 -4.11 23.94 28.40
CA VAL A 646 -5.38 24.32 29.02
C VAL A 646 -6.32 23.13 28.95
N PHE A 647 -6.70 22.61 30.11
CA PHE A 647 -7.65 21.50 30.20
C PHE A 647 -9.07 22.04 30.28
N ALA A 648 -9.91 21.72 29.29
CA ALA A 648 -11.32 22.08 29.28
C ALA A 648 -12.17 20.84 29.59
N LEU A 649 -12.66 20.75 30.83
CA LEU A 649 -13.41 19.60 31.32
C LEU A 649 -14.91 19.90 31.33
N ASN A 650 -15.69 19.29 30.44
CA ASN A 650 -17.14 19.41 30.41
C ASN A 650 -17.80 18.35 31.32
N ASP A 651 -18.52 18.81 32.34
CA ASP A 651 -19.20 17.94 33.31
C ASP A 651 -20.50 17.32 32.83
N SER A 652 -20.94 17.70 31.63
CA SER A 652 -22.13 17.16 30.97
C SER A 652 -23.42 17.45 31.74
N GLY A 653 -23.41 18.45 32.63
CA GLY A 653 -24.53 18.88 33.46
C GLY A 653 -24.75 18.05 34.72
N ARG A 654 -23.97 16.99 34.96
CA ARG A 654 -24.19 16.14 36.15
C ARG A 654 -23.66 16.81 37.42
N GLU A 655 -24.54 17.05 38.38
CA GLU A 655 -24.15 17.59 39.69
C GLU A 655 -23.19 16.65 40.43
N GLY A 656 -22.25 17.25 41.18
CA GLY A 656 -21.22 16.52 41.93
C GLY A 656 -19.95 16.17 41.13
N ASN A 657 -19.99 16.23 39.79
CA ASN A 657 -18.81 15.93 38.96
C ASN A 657 -17.63 16.88 39.19
N LYS A 658 -17.87 18.13 39.63
CA LYS A 658 -16.81 19.11 39.92
C LYS A 658 -15.70 18.55 40.82
N GLY A 659 -16.07 18.00 41.97
CA GLY A 659 -15.11 17.50 42.96
C GLY A 659 -14.32 16.30 42.42
N LEU A 660 -15.00 15.42 41.69
CA LEU A 660 -14.40 14.25 41.06
C LEU A 660 -13.42 14.67 39.96
N MET A 661 -13.84 15.49 39.00
CA MET A 661 -13.01 15.95 37.88
C MET A 661 -11.78 16.70 38.37
N LEU A 662 -11.96 17.71 39.23
CA LEU A 662 -10.85 18.51 39.73
C LEU A 662 -9.92 17.69 40.64
N GLY A 663 -10.43 16.66 41.33
CA GLY A 663 -9.64 15.76 42.17
C GLY A 663 -8.69 14.84 41.40
N LYS A 664 -8.84 14.69 40.07
CA LYS A 664 -7.99 13.82 39.24
C LYS A 664 -6.67 14.46 38.77
N PHE A 665 -6.47 15.75 39.00
CA PHE A 665 -5.18 16.40 38.77
C PHE A 665 -4.20 16.08 39.92
N THR A 666 -3.57 14.91 39.84
CA THR A 666 -2.56 14.44 40.78
C THR A 666 -1.21 14.22 40.10
N ALA A 667 -0.13 14.28 40.86
CA ALA A 667 1.18 13.88 40.36
C ALA A 667 1.18 12.42 39.87
N ILE A 668 2.05 12.14 38.91
CA ILE A 668 2.33 10.80 38.40
C ILE A 668 3.41 10.17 39.29
N GLY A 669 3.26 8.92 39.68
CA GLY A 669 4.25 8.22 40.50
C GLY A 669 3.66 6.99 41.16
N GLU A 670 4.54 6.06 41.56
CA GLU A 670 4.14 4.89 42.33
C GLU A 670 3.52 5.36 43.66
N ALA A 671 2.42 4.72 44.04
CA ALA A 671 1.75 5.06 45.29
C ALA A 671 2.68 4.74 46.45
N GLU A 672 3.28 5.77 47.06
CA GLU A 672 4.03 5.62 48.31
C GLU A 672 3.14 4.89 49.32
N VAL A 673 3.58 3.75 49.84
CA VAL A 673 2.83 3.07 50.90
C VAL A 673 3.09 3.80 52.20
N ASP A 674 2.03 4.25 52.88
CA ASP A 674 2.16 4.84 54.20
C ASP A 674 2.70 3.77 55.17
N PRO A 675 3.89 3.96 55.76
CA PRO A 675 4.52 2.94 56.60
C PRO A 675 3.72 2.66 57.89
N SER A 676 2.80 3.55 58.30
CA SER A 676 1.98 3.38 59.48
C SER A 676 0.67 2.62 59.23
N THR A 677 0.10 2.74 58.03
CA THR A 677 -1.20 2.14 57.70
C THR A 677 -1.13 1.01 56.68
N GLY A 678 0.01 0.84 56.00
CA GLY A 678 0.19 -0.12 54.91
C GLY A 678 -0.67 0.18 53.69
N LYS A 679 -1.36 1.33 53.66
CA LYS A 679 -2.24 1.73 52.55
C LYS A 679 -1.49 2.65 51.59
N PRO A 680 -1.81 2.59 50.29
CA PRO A 680 -1.26 3.54 49.32
C PRO A 680 -1.66 4.95 49.71
N LYS A 681 -0.67 5.82 49.91
CA LYS A 681 -0.83 7.25 50.13
C LYS A 681 -1.44 7.85 48.88
N LYS A 682 -2.44 8.72 49.06
CA LYS A 682 -3.04 9.45 47.93
C LYS A 682 -1.97 10.29 47.25
N ALA A 683 -1.87 10.16 45.92
CA ALA A 683 -0.98 10.98 45.13
C ALA A 683 -1.23 12.48 45.41
N PRO A 684 -0.16 13.29 45.52
CA PRO A 684 -0.29 14.70 45.84
C PRO A 684 -1.08 15.44 44.74
N GLN A 685 -1.96 16.35 45.16
CA GLN A 685 -2.73 17.19 44.24
C GLN A 685 -1.82 18.20 43.56
N LEU A 686 -2.00 18.39 42.25
CA LEU A 686 -1.26 19.40 41.49
C LEU A 686 -1.77 20.80 41.82
N ARG A 687 -0.85 21.77 41.85
CA ARG A 687 -1.20 23.18 41.86
C ARG A 687 -1.86 23.54 40.53
N LYS A 688 -3.03 24.17 40.61
CA LYS A 688 -3.85 24.51 39.43
C LYS A 688 -4.68 25.77 39.68
N SER A 689 -4.93 26.52 38.63
CA SER A 689 -5.95 27.56 38.55
C SER A 689 -7.17 27.00 37.84
N VAL A 690 -8.37 27.37 38.30
CA VAL A 690 -9.63 26.88 37.73
C VAL A 690 -10.54 28.05 37.43
N ARG A 691 -10.98 28.15 36.18
CA ARG A 691 -12.04 29.06 35.75
C ARG A 691 -13.25 28.24 35.29
N CYS A 692 -14.42 28.55 35.82
CA CYS A 692 -15.66 27.87 35.45
C CYS A 692 -16.43 28.69 34.42
N VAL A 693 -16.85 28.05 33.34
CA VAL A 693 -17.73 28.61 32.31
C VAL A 693 -19.01 27.78 32.28
N THR A 694 -20.14 28.45 32.26
CA THR A 694 -21.47 27.83 32.24
C THR A 694 -22.01 27.89 30.83
N ALA A 695 -22.21 26.73 30.21
CA ALA A 695 -22.87 26.60 28.93
C ALA A 695 -24.36 26.34 29.13
N ILE A 696 -25.18 27.16 28.48
CA ILE A 696 -26.64 27.03 28.51
C ILE A 696 -27.08 26.40 27.19
N ILE A 697 -27.89 25.35 27.27
CA ILE A 697 -28.48 24.67 26.13
C ILE A 697 -29.97 24.99 26.09
N SER A 698 -30.49 25.25 24.90
CA SER A 698 -31.90 25.57 24.65
C SER A 698 -32.81 24.43 25.10
N GLU A 699 -33.78 24.75 25.96
CA GLU A 699 -34.80 23.82 26.44
C GLU A 699 -35.51 23.15 25.28
N ASN A 700 -35.97 23.94 24.30
CA ASN A 700 -36.67 23.44 23.12
C ASN A 700 -35.86 22.40 22.35
N SER A 701 -34.54 22.58 22.26
CA SER A 701 -33.67 21.63 21.55
C SER A 701 -33.48 20.32 22.30
N LEU A 702 -33.36 20.39 23.62
CA LEU A 702 -33.26 19.21 24.47
C LEU A 702 -34.61 18.50 24.60
N ALA A 703 -35.72 19.24 24.66
CA ALA A 703 -37.07 18.72 24.64
C ALA A 703 -37.31 17.90 23.35
N LYS A 704 -36.88 18.36 22.17
CA LYS A 704 -36.96 17.56 20.93
C LYS A 704 -36.20 16.23 20.99
N ARG A 705 -35.07 16.18 21.72
CA ARG A 705 -34.35 14.92 22.01
C ARG A 705 -35.14 14.05 22.99
N VAL A 706 -35.68 14.64 24.06
CA VAL A 706 -36.29 13.93 25.21
C VAL A 706 -37.77 13.56 25.01
N GLU A 707 -38.56 14.31 24.24
CA GLU A 707 -40.00 14.06 23.94
C GLU A 707 -40.21 12.71 23.26
N LYS A 708 -39.17 12.16 22.64
CA LYS A 708 -39.16 10.81 22.07
C LYS A 708 -39.09 9.71 23.14
N VAL A 709 -39.01 10.07 24.43
CA VAL A 709 -38.82 9.15 25.55
C VAL A 709 -39.81 9.42 26.69
N ARG A 710 -40.46 8.35 27.18
CA ARG A 710 -41.47 8.42 28.25
C ARG A 710 -40.83 8.59 29.63
N GLY A 711 -41.38 9.49 30.46
CA GLY A 711 -41.15 9.51 31.91
C GLY A 711 -40.15 10.54 32.46
N TYR A 712 -39.82 11.61 31.74
CA TYR A 712 -38.93 12.67 32.26
C TYR A 712 -39.69 13.91 32.75
N SER A 713 -39.38 14.37 33.96
CA SER A 713 -39.97 15.57 34.59
C SER A 713 -39.07 16.81 34.52
N SER A 714 -37.79 16.66 34.14
CA SER A 714 -36.83 17.76 34.11
C SER A 714 -35.76 17.56 33.05
N VAL A 715 -35.43 18.63 32.31
CA VAL A 715 -34.37 18.66 31.30
C VAL A 715 -33.23 19.53 31.82
N ASN A 716 -32.00 18.99 31.81
CA ASN A 716 -30.85 19.73 32.29
C ASN A 716 -30.23 20.59 31.18
N GLN A 717 -30.44 21.90 31.27
CA GLN A 717 -29.94 22.88 30.30
C GLN A 717 -28.54 23.38 30.60
N ILE A 718 -28.02 23.12 31.80
CA ILE A 718 -26.79 23.74 32.30
C ILE A 718 -25.68 22.71 32.26
N GLN A 719 -24.62 23.01 31.50
CA GLN A 719 -23.35 22.29 31.55
C GLN A 719 -22.26 23.22 32.06
N ARG A 720 -21.30 22.70 32.83
CA ARG A 720 -20.14 23.47 33.28
C ARG A 720 -18.88 22.95 32.62
N VAL A 721 -18.13 23.89 32.06
CA VAL A 721 -16.80 23.66 31.51
C VAL A 721 -15.79 24.24 32.49
N TYR A 722 -14.96 23.39 33.07
CA TYR A 722 -13.87 23.80 33.95
C TYR A 722 -12.60 23.96 33.11
N LEU A 723 -12.11 25.18 33.00
CA LEU A 723 -10.83 25.51 32.39
C LEU A 723 -9.76 25.43 33.48
N VAL A 724 -8.85 24.47 33.37
CA VAL A 724 -7.81 24.18 34.35
C VAL A 724 -6.44 24.37 33.71
N SER A 725 -5.55 25.09 34.41
CA SER A 725 -4.21 25.42 33.95
C SER A 725 -3.24 25.51 35.14
N GLY A 726 -1.93 25.45 34.88
CA GLY A 726 -0.92 25.59 35.96
C GLY A 726 -0.91 26.97 36.62
N LYS A 727 -1.11 28.03 35.82
CA LYS A 727 -1.20 29.44 36.25
C LYS A 727 -2.57 30.02 35.87
N ALA A 728 -2.94 31.18 36.44
CA ALA A 728 -4.19 31.84 36.06
C ALA A 728 -4.17 32.25 34.58
N LEU A 729 -5.17 31.81 33.81
CA LEU A 729 -5.28 32.10 32.38
C LEU A 729 -5.39 33.61 32.14
N GLN A 730 -4.46 34.15 31.37
CA GLN A 730 -4.50 35.51 30.85
C GLN A 730 -5.03 35.45 29.43
N LEU A 731 -6.34 35.62 29.26
CA LEU A 731 -6.94 35.56 27.93
C LEU A 731 -7.00 36.94 27.29
N THR A 732 -6.63 37.00 26.02
CA THR A 732 -6.89 38.15 25.16
C THR A 732 -8.41 38.36 25.08
N ARG A 733 -8.87 39.62 25.15
CA ARG A 733 -10.32 39.91 25.13
C ARG A 733 -10.86 39.68 23.72
N HIS A 734 -11.87 38.81 23.61
CA HIS A 734 -12.60 38.56 22.37
C HIS A 734 -14.10 38.66 22.58
N ASP A 735 -14.82 39.13 21.57
CA ASP A 735 -16.27 39.06 21.53
C ASP A 735 -16.71 37.62 21.26
N ARG A 736 -17.78 37.17 21.93
CA ARG A 736 -18.32 35.81 21.79
C ARG A 736 -18.94 35.63 20.40
N LEU A 737 -18.82 34.44 19.83
CA LEU A 737 -19.32 34.14 18.49
C LEU A 737 -20.85 33.98 18.47
N HIS A 738 -21.37 33.26 19.46
CA HIS A 738 -22.78 32.87 19.55
C HIS A 738 -23.55 33.63 20.64
N THR A 739 -22.93 34.61 21.29
CA THR A 739 -23.56 35.42 22.34
C THR A 739 -23.34 36.91 22.08
N ALA A 740 -24.33 37.56 21.48
CA ALA A 740 -24.25 38.98 21.13
C ALA A 740 -23.95 39.87 22.35
N ASN A 741 -23.11 40.90 22.14
CA ASN A 741 -22.69 41.87 23.17
C ASN A 741 -22.02 41.24 24.40
N ALA A 742 -21.49 40.02 24.31
CA ALA A 742 -20.72 39.37 25.34
C ALA A 742 -19.26 39.18 24.91
N SER A 743 -18.37 39.06 25.89
CA SER A 743 -16.96 38.75 25.65
C SER A 743 -16.52 37.50 26.41
N ASN A 744 -15.35 36.98 26.06
CA ASN A 744 -14.70 35.87 26.74
C ASN A 744 -14.28 36.16 28.18
N ARG A 745 -14.52 37.38 28.71
CA ARG A 745 -14.42 37.70 30.15
C ARG A 745 -15.64 37.22 30.95
N GLY A 746 -16.79 37.02 30.31
CA GLY A 746 -17.97 36.43 30.94
C GLY A 746 -17.76 34.96 31.30
N ASN A 747 -18.52 34.45 32.27
CA ASN A 747 -18.52 33.05 32.70
C ASN A 747 -19.76 32.28 32.22
N MET A 748 -20.52 32.84 31.29
CA MET A 748 -21.68 32.20 30.67
C MET A 748 -21.56 32.25 29.16
N ILE A 749 -21.98 31.18 28.48
CA ILE A 749 -22.05 31.06 27.02
C ILE A 749 -23.36 30.38 26.61
N GLY A 750 -23.85 30.73 25.42
CA GLY A 750 -25.13 30.26 24.88
C GLY A 750 -26.25 31.31 25.00
N PRO A 751 -27.53 30.90 24.79
CA PRO A 751 -28.00 29.52 24.68
C PRO A 751 -27.64 28.83 23.36
N PHE A 752 -27.21 27.58 23.41
CA PHE A 752 -26.91 26.75 22.23
C PHE A 752 -28.07 25.85 21.86
N VAL A 753 -28.24 25.58 20.57
CA VAL A 753 -29.24 24.62 20.06
C VAL A 753 -28.57 23.27 19.89
N ALA A 754 -29.04 22.26 20.62
CA ALA A 754 -28.61 20.88 20.44
C ALA A 754 -29.22 20.31 19.14
N GLU A 755 -28.45 19.59 18.35
CA GLU A 755 -28.91 18.99 17.09
C GLU A 755 -30.00 17.94 17.34
N ASP A 756 -31.02 17.85 16.50
CA ASP A 756 -32.01 16.76 16.57
C ASP A 756 -31.31 15.44 16.26
N TRP A 757 -31.61 14.37 17.01
CA TRP A 757 -31.10 13.03 16.71
C TRP A 757 -31.44 12.57 15.31
N GLU A 758 -32.53 13.06 14.71
CA GLU A 758 -32.86 12.71 13.32
C GLU A 758 -32.13 13.51 12.27
N GLY A 759 -31.43 14.59 12.66
CA GLY A 759 -30.69 15.45 11.75
C GLY A 759 -29.62 14.70 10.96
N SER A 760 -29.40 15.12 9.71
CA SER A 760 -28.37 14.59 8.82
C SER A 760 -26.95 14.74 9.37
N ASP A 761 -26.73 15.73 10.23
CA ASP A 761 -25.43 16.01 10.85
C ASP A 761 -25.08 15.07 12.01
N VAL A 762 -26.07 14.40 12.61
CA VAL A 762 -25.83 13.46 13.70
C VAL A 762 -25.28 12.16 13.13
N TRP A 763 -24.11 11.74 13.60
CA TRP A 763 -23.55 10.45 13.22
C TRP A 763 -24.40 9.33 13.81
N LYS A 764 -25.00 8.52 12.93
CA LYS A 764 -25.77 7.35 13.33
C LYS A 764 -25.08 6.05 12.93
N VAL A 765 -25.26 5.02 13.74
CA VAL A 765 -24.80 3.65 13.50
C VAL A 765 -25.94 2.67 13.74
N PRO A 766 -25.95 1.49 13.10
CA PRO A 766 -26.94 0.45 13.38
C PRO A 766 -26.92 0.04 14.86
N GLY A 767 -28.10 -0.11 15.46
CA GLY A 767 -28.26 -0.47 16.86
C GLY A 767 -27.62 -1.83 17.21
N TYR A 768 -27.02 -1.92 18.40
CA TYR A 768 -26.47 -3.17 18.92
C TYR A 768 -27.60 -4.17 19.22
N SER A 769 -27.57 -5.35 18.59
CA SER A 769 -28.53 -6.42 18.87
C SER A 769 -28.39 -6.95 20.30
N SER A 770 -29.51 -7.09 20.99
CA SER A 770 -29.61 -7.50 22.40
C SER A 770 -29.07 -8.89 22.74
N GLU A 771 -28.77 -9.74 21.76
CA GLU A 771 -28.25 -11.11 21.99
C GLU A 771 -26.94 -11.13 22.79
N ALA A 772 -26.09 -10.09 22.68
CA ALA A 772 -24.85 -9.99 23.48
C ALA A 772 -25.07 -9.57 24.94
N GLN A 773 -26.21 -8.94 25.28
CA GLN A 773 -26.56 -8.59 26.66
C GLN A 773 -27.37 -9.68 27.36
N GLN A 774 -28.02 -10.57 26.62
CA GLN A 774 -28.90 -11.60 27.17
C GLN A 774 -28.14 -12.68 27.95
N THR A 775 -26.84 -12.87 27.67
CA THR A 775 -25.96 -13.78 28.44
C THR A 775 -25.49 -13.21 29.79
N ARG A 776 -25.69 -11.91 30.08
CA ARG A 776 -25.38 -11.31 31.40
C ARG A 776 -26.60 -11.07 32.29
N ARG A 777 -27.81 -11.26 31.77
CA ARG A 777 -29.07 -10.85 32.45
C ARG A 777 -29.82 -11.98 33.16
N ASN A 778 -29.15 -13.08 33.49
CA ASN A 778 -29.75 -14.18 34.25
C ASN A 778 -29.58 -14.07 35.77
N ASN A 779 -29.16 -12.92 36.34
CA ASN A 779 -28.83 -12.88 37.77
C ASN A 779 -29.17 -11.60 38.57
N GLU A 780 -30.01 -10.70 38.08
CA GLU A 780 -30.51 -9.61 38.94
C GLU A 780 -32.03 -9.51 38.87
N SER A 781 -32.63 -9.62 40.05
CA SER A 781 -34.04 -9.70 40.37
C SER A 781 -34.86 -8.55 39.78
N GLU A 782 -35.94 -8.92 39.09
CA GLU A 782 -37.04 -8.06 38.70
C GLU A 782 -37.77 -7.55 39.94
N GLU A 783 -37.59 -6.28 40.29
CA GLU A 783 -38.53 -5.51 41.09
C GLU A 783 -38.14 -4.02 40.99
N ASP A 784 -38.59 -3.35 39.93
CA ASP A 784 -38.72 -1.89 39.93
C ASP A 784 -39.95 -1.50 39.09
N GLU A 785 -40.84 -0.76 39.75
CA GLU A 785 -42.23 -0.50 39.41
C GLU A 785 -42.42 0.16 38.03
N ALA A 786 -43.20 -0.50 37.17
CA ALA A 786 -43.74 0.10 35.96
C ALA A 786 -44.87 1.08 36.30
N ILE A 787 -44.59 2.38 36.30
CA ILE A 787 -45.63 3.42 36.37
C ILE A 787 -46.44 3.39 35.06
N ALA A 788 -47.73 3.08 35.22
CA ALA A 788 -48.74 3.05 34.18
C ALA A 788 -49.23 4.47 33.85
N THR A 789 -48.92 4.97 32.64
CA THR A 789 -49.43 6.23 32.06
C THR A 789 -49.28 6.24 30.52
N GLY A 790 -50.33 5.82 29.80
CA GLY A 790 -50.65 6.38 28.47
C GLY A 790 -49.97 5.78 27.23
N ASN A 791 -50.82 5.19 26.39
CA ASN A 791 -50.68 4.67 25.01
C ASN A 791 -49.68 5.38 24.05
N VAL A 792 -48.40 5.01 24.08
CA VAL A 792 -47.58 4.91 22.87
C VAL A 792 -47.02 3.49 22.84
N LYS A 793 -47.37 2.70 21.82
CA LYS A 793 -46.85 1.34 21.66
C LYS A 793 -45.33 1.46 21.45
N ASN A 794 -44.55 0.97 22.41
CA ASN A 794 -43.10 0.83 22.27
C ASN A 794 -42.82 0.03 20.99
N LYS A 795 -42.26 0.67 19.98
CA LYS A 795 -41.67 -0.07 18.86
C LYS A 795 -40.44 -0.76 19.43
N THR A 796 -40.46 -2.09 19.43
CA THR A 796 -39.32 -2.90 19.88
C THR A 796 -38.11 -2.50 19.03
N ARG A 797 -36.97 -2.17 19.66
CA ARG A 797 -35.73 -1.80 18.97
C ARG A 797 -35.37 -2.89 17.97
N GLU A 798 -35.34 -2.57 16.68
CA GLU A 798 -34.96 -3.49 15.62
C GLU A 798 -33.44 -3.41 15.39
N LYS A 799 -32.82 -4.51 14.98
CA LYS A 799 -31.36 -4.59 14.73
C LYS A 799 -30.86 -3.59 13.67
N HIS A 800 -31.77 -3.09 12.83
CA HIS A 800 -31.47 -2.16 11.74
C HIS A 800 -31.82 -0.70 12.06
N ASP A 801 -32.36 -0.42 13.24
CA ASP A 801 -32.63 0.95 13.64
C ASP A 801 -31.30 1.71 13.79
N LEU A 802 -31.19 2.84 13.09
CA LEU A 802 -30.03 3.73 13.17
C LEU A 802 -30.15 4.59 14.41
N GLU A 803 -29.11 4.58 15.24
CA GLU A 803 -29.05 5.34 16.48
C GLU A 803 -27.86 6.29 16.49
N PRO A 804 -27.97 7.44 17.16
CA PRO A 804 -26.84 8.34 17.32
C PRO A 804 -25.68 7.62 18.02
N VAL A 805 -24.46 7.83 17.55
CA VAL A 805 -23.24 7.30 18.19
C VAL A 805 -23.11 7.83 19.62
N LEU A 806 -23.53 9.08 19.86
CA LEU A 806 -23.60 9.72 21.17
C LEU A 806 -24.96 10.41 21.35
N PHE A 807 -25.76 9.97 22.33
CA PHE A 807 -27.08 10.58 22.60
C PHE A 807 -26.95 11.96 23.21
N HIS A 808 -25.90 12.16 24.00
CA HIS A 808 -25.63 13.41 24.70
C HIS A 808 -24.51 14.24 24.08
N SER A 809 -24.19 14.03 22.79
CA SER A 809 -23.23 14.85 22.04
C SER A 809 -23.44 16.36 22.28
N ALA A 810 -22.36 17.05 22.61
CA ALA A 810 -22.38 18.49 22.83
C ALA A 810 -22.67 19.23 21.51
N PRO A 811 -23.40 20.36 21.55
CA PRO A 811 -23.70 21.13 20.35
C PRO A 811 -22.42 21.61 19.65
N ILE A 812 -22.35 21.52 18.32
CA ILE A 812 -21.16 21.99 17.57
C ILE A 812 -20.87 23.47 17.84
N ALA A 813 -21.90 24.31 17.96
CA ALA A 813 -21.77 25.73 18.30
C ALA A 813 -21.13 25.97 19.67
N MET A 814 -21.32 25.05 20.63
CA MET A 814 -20.65 25.14 21.93
C MET A 814 -19.15 24.84 21.79
N MET A 815 -18.79 23.81 21.02
CA MET A 815 -17.38 23.49 20.74
C MET A 815 -16.71 24.62 19.95
N GLU A 816 -17.41 25.19 18.97
CA GLU A 816 -16.95 26.32 18.19
C GLU A 816 -16.75 27.57 19.04
N GLU A 817 -17.65 27.86 19.99
CA GLU A 817 -17.50 28.95 20.95
C GLU A 817 -16.29 28.72 21.88
N ILE A 818 -16.05 27.48 22.32
CA ILE A 818 -14.88 27.11 23.14
C ILE A 818 -13.58 27.17 22.34
N LEU A 819 -13.61 26.88 21.04
CA LEU A 819 -12.47 27.19 20.20
C LEU A 819 -12.37 28.71 20.11
N HIS A 820 -13.33 29.43 19.50
CA HIS A 820 -13.31 30.87 19.23
C HIS A 820 -12.94 31.76 20.43
N SER A 821 -13.63 31.60 21.55
CA SER A 821 -13.42 32.44 22.74
C SER A 821 -12.02 32.31 23.35
N TYR A 822 -11.31 31.27 22.94
CA TYR A 822 -9.99 30.91 23.42
C TYR A 822 -9.03 30.69 22.21
N SER A 823 -9.44 30.99 20.96
CA SER A 823 -8.82 30.46 19.72
C SER A 823 -7.68 31.26 19.17
N TYR A 824 -7.57 32.55 19.48
CA TYR A 824 -6.38 33.30 19.06
C TYR A 824 -5.11 32.70 19.67
N ASP A 825 -5.29 31.91 20.73
CA ASP A 825 -4.23 31.22 21.43
C ASP A 825 -4.26 29.70 21.17
N ILE A 826 -5.33 29.05 20.71
CA ILE A 826 -5.32 27.57 20.55
C ILE A 826 -4.64 27.15 19.25
N SER A 827 -3.49 26.48 19.38
CA SER A 827 -2.67 26.03 18.25
C SER A 827 -2.67 24.51 18.04
N ALA A 828 -3.22 23.74 18.97
CA ALA A 828 -3.46 22.30 18.86
C ALA A 828 -4.55 21.83 19.83
N VAL A 829 -5.19 20.69 19.51
CA VAL A 829 -6.26 20.08 20.32
C VAL A 829 -5.96 18.61 20.60
N ILE A 830 -6.16 18.20 21.85
CA ILE A 830 -6.12 16.81 22.31
C ILE A 830 -7.46 16.54 22.97
N SER A 831 -8.17 15.52 22.52
CA SER A 831 -9.50 15.22 23.01
C SER A 831 -9.80 13.73 23.01
N ASN A 832 -10.90 13.33 23.64
CA ASN A 832 -11.58 12.10 23.23
C ASN A 832 -12.14 12.31 21.81
N ALA A 833 -12.06 11.29 20.96
CA ALA A 833 -12.48 11.38 19.56
C ALA A 833 -14.01 11.58 19.43
N GLY A 834 -14.80 10.99 20.34
CA GLY A 834 -16.25 11.18 20.42
C GLY A 834 -16.95 10.90 19.09
N ASP A 835 -17.84 11.79 18.67
CA ASP A 835 -18.52 11.74 17.37
C ASP A 835 -17.77 12.47 16.24
N GLY A 836 -16.55 12.98 16.53
CA GLY A 836 -15.70 13.69 15.59
C GLY A 836 -16.06 15.16 15.35
N LYS A 837 -17.08 15.75 15.99
CA LYS A 837 -17.47 17.16 15.72
C LYS A 837 -16.36 18.16 16.03
N LEU A 838 -15.67 18.00 17.16
CA LEU A 838 -14.54 18.87 17.51
C LEU A 838 -13.39 18.71 16.50
N CYS A 839 -13.14 17.49 16.06
CA CYS A 839 -12.14 17.17 15.05
C CYS A 839 -12.49 17.81 13.69
N GLU A 840 -13.77 17.79 13.30
CA GLU A 840 -14.28 18.46 12.09
C GLU A 840 -14.04 19.98 12.13
N LEU A 841 -14.29 20.64 13.28
CA LEU A 841 -13.98 22.06 13.47
C LEU A 841 -12.47 22.35 13.42
N CYS A 842 -11.65 21.44 13.96
CA CYS A 842 -10.20 21.55 13.88
C CYS A 842 -9.70 21.46 12.43
N LEU A 843 -10.26 20.55 11.62
CA LEU A 843 -9.92 20.39 10.20
C LEU A 843 -10.23 21.65 9.38
N GLU A 844 -11.40 22.26 9.58
CA GLU A 844 -11.76 23.52 8.90
C GLU A 844 -10.80 24.68 9.22
N ARG A 845 -10.25 24.66 10.44
CA ARG A 845 -9.33 25.69 10.93
C ARG A 845 -7.86 25.30 10.77
N LYS A 846 -7.58 24.13 10.18
CA LYS A 846 -6.22 23.54 10.08
C LYS A 846 -5.49 23.48 11.43
N ILE A 847 -6.23 23.21 12.50
CA ILE A 847 -5.67 23.01 13.84
C ILE A 847 -5.36 21.53 14.01
N PRO A 848 -4.11 21.15 14.35
CA PRO A 848 -3.77 19.78 14.68
C PRO A 848 -4.66 19.21 15.79
N PHE A 849 -5.20 18.02 15.56
CA PHE A 849 -6.08 17.30 16.45
C PHE A 849 -5.53 15.90 16.75
N TRP A 850 -5.51 15.54 18.03
CA TRP A 850 -5.32 14.16 18.46
C TRP A 850 -6.55 13.67 19.22
N GLY A 851 -7.05 12.49 18.86
CA GLY A 851 -8.25 11.89 19.42
C GLY A 851 -8.00 10.54 20.07
N LEU A 852 -8.46 10.36 21.32
CA LEU A 852 -8.56 9.05 21.94
C LEU A 852 -9.86 8.36 21.50
N ALA A 853 -9.76 7.28 20.74
CA ALA A 853 -10.88 6.55 20.15
C ALA A 853 -11.11 5.20 20.84
N TRP A 854 -12.39 4.76 20.91
CA TRP A 854 -12.78 3.56 21.65
C TRP A 854 -12.29 2.23 21.06
N THR A 855 -12.42 2.04 19.74
CA THR A 855 -12.06 0.80 19.05
C THR A 855 -11.40 1.10 17.69
N GLN A 856 -10.77 0.09 17.07
CA GLN A 856 -10.18 0.25 15.74
C GLN A 856 -11.25 0.55 14.68
N GLU A 857 -12.44 -0.06 14.81
CA GLU A 857 -13.58 0.21 13.94
C GLU A 857 -14.07 1.65 14.10
N HIS A 858 -14.05 2.18 15.32
CA HIS A 858 -14.37 3.58 15.57
C HIS A 858 -13.39 4.50 14.84
N ILE A 859 -12.08 4.23 14.89
CA ILE A 859 -11.07 5.02 14.16
C ILE A 859 -11.33 4.99 12.66
N GLN A 860 -11.50 3.80 12.07
CA GLN A 860 -11.73 3.65 10.64
C GLN A 860 -13.01 4.37 10.19
N ALA A 861 -14.10 4.19 10.93
CA ALA A 861 -15.37 4.82 10.60
C ALA A 861 -15.34 6.35 10.79
N LEU A 862 -14.61 6.84 11.80
CA LEU A 862 -14.42 8.26 12.04
C LEU A 862 -13.54 8.90 10.96
N GLU A 863 -12.42 8.28 10.56
CA GLU A 863 -11.56 8.76 9.47
C GLU A 863 -12.33 8.84 8.15
N ALA A 864 -13.14 7.82 7.83
CA ALA A 864 -14.00 7.83 6.65
C ALA A 864 -15.06 8.95 6.70
N ARG A 865 -15.71 9.11 7.86
CA ARG A 865 -16.68 10.19 8.09
C ARG A 865 -16.05 11.57 7.94
N LEU A 866 -14.89 11.81 8.54
CA LEU A 866 -14.19 13.09 8.47
C LEU A 866 -13.72 13.39 7.05
N THR A 867 -13.22 12.37 6.34
CA THR A 867 -12.82 12.51 4.93
C THR A 867 -14.01 12.95 4.07
N LYS A 868 -15.19 12.32 4.28
CA LYS A 868 -16.43 12.73 3.64
C LYS A 868 -16.79 14.18 3.97
N ARG A 869 -16.78 14.55 5.25
CA ARG A 869 -17.16 15.90 5.68
C ARG A 869 -16.21 16.96 5.12
N VAL A 870 -14.92 16.68 5.04
CA VAL A 870 -13.94 17.56 4.39
C VAL A 870 -14.25 17.69 2.90
N PHE A 871 -14.57 16.59 2.22
CA PHE A 871 -14.96 16.60 0.81
C PHE A 871 -16.25 17.41 0.57
N ASP A 872 -17.29 17.21 1.38
CA ASP A 872 -18.53 17.97 1.32
C ASP A 872 -18.26 19.49 1.53
N LYS A 873 -17.35 19.82 2.46
CA LYS A 873 -16.92 21.20 2.71
C LYS A 873 -16.08 21.78 1.58
N MET A 874 -15.31 20.97 0.86
CA MET A 874 -14.66 21.41 -0.37
C MET A 874 -15.68 21.79 -1.45
N ALA A 875 -16.90 21.25 -1.41
CA ALA A 875 -17.98 21.63 -2.33
C ALA A 875 -18.84 22.81 -1.83
N ASP A 876 -18.73 23.22 -0.56
CA ASP A 876 -19.54 24.29 0.03
C ASP A 876 -18.87 25.66 -0.14
N SER A 877 -19.53 26.58 -0.87
CA SER A 877 -19.03 27.93 -1.13
C SER A 877 -18.86 28.79 0.13
N LYS A 878 -19.42 28.38 1.27
CA LYS A 878 -19.24 29.05 2.56
C LYS A 878 -18.05 28.52 3.36
N SER A 879 -17.49 27.37 2.97
CA SER A 879 -16.39 26.76 3.68
C SER A 879 -15.05 27.42 3.33
N LYS A 880 -14.14 27.49 4.31
CA LYS A 880 -12.73 27.85 4.08
C LYS A 880 -11.99 26.81 3.22
N LEU A 881 -12.56 25.62 3.06
CA LEU A 881 -12.00 24.55 2.24
C LEU A 881 -12.56 24.55 0.80
N TYR A 882 -13.42 25.51 0.45
CA TYR A 882 -14.12 25.53 -0.83
C TYR A 882 -13.18 25.41 -2.03
N LYS A 883 -13.57 24.55 -2.96
CA LYS A 883 -12.94 24.31 -4.26
C LYS A 883 -14.01 24.49 -5.34
N PRO A 884 -14.05 25.65 -6.03
CA PRO A 884 -15.06 25.94 -7.04
C PRO A 884 -15.15 24.86 -8.12
N ALA A 885 -14.01 24.32 -8.55
CA ALA A 885 -13.94 23.26 -9.55
C ALA A 885 -14.68 21.98 -9.13
N LEU A 886 -14.62 21.60 -7.84
CA LEU A 886 -15.37 20.44 -7.35
C LEU A 886 -16.87 20.70 -7.42
N ARG A 887 -17.31 21.91 -7.05
CA ARG A 887 -18.73 22.28 -7.11
C ARG A 887 -19.27 22.22 -8.54
N THR A 888 -18.53 22.72 -9.51
CA THR A 888 -18.90 22.65 -10.93
C THR A 888 -19.09 21.21 -11.41
N ILE A 889 -18.19 20.30 -11.02
CA ILE A 889 -18.30 18.87 -11.36
C ILE A 889 -19.56 18.26 -10.74
N LEU A 890 -19.82 18.54 -9.46
CA LEU A 890 -20.99 18.00 -8.77
C LEU A 890 -22.30 18.53 -9.32
N ASP A 891 -22.39 19.84 -9.60
CA ASP A 891 -23.60 20.47 -10.14
C ASP A 891 -23.92 19.90 -11.53
N ARG A 892 -22.92 19.81 -12.42
CA ARG A 892 -23.08 19.25 -13.79
C ARG A 892 -23.66 17.84 -13.79
N ASN A 893 -23.26 17.01 -12.82
CA ASN A 893 -23.65 15.60 -12.74
C ASN A 893 -24.88 15.36 -11.83
N SER A 894 -25.43 16.40 -11.21
CA SER A 894 -26.59 16.30 -10.31
C SER A 894 -27.93 16.54 -11.02
N GLU A 895 -27.93 17.24 -12.16
CA GLU A 895 -29.15 17.73 -12.83
C GLU A 895 -29.89 16.69 -13.69
N GLU A 896 -29.33 15.49 -13.93
CA GLU A 896 -29.96 14.46 -14.80
C GLU A 896 -30.82 13.42 -14.07
N GLN A 897 -30.98 13.50 -12.74
CA GLN A 897 -31.96 12.66 -12.02
C GLN A 897 -33.33 13.35 -11.91
N GLU A 898 -34.01 13.59 -13.02
CA GLU A 898 -35.47 13.72 -12.98
C GLU A 898 -36.04 12.36 -12.53
N GLU A 899 -36.63 12.33 -11.32
CA GLU A 899 -37.35 11.17 -10.80
C GLU A 899 -38.31 10.63 -11.88
N PRO A 900 -38.24 9.35 -12.26
CA PRO A 900 -39.23 8.79 -13.17
C PRO A 900 -40.61 8.93 -12.52
N GLU A 901 -41.52 9.66 -13.19
CA GLU A 901 -42.90 9.85 -12.72
C GLU A 901 -43.48 8.52 -12.22
N PRO A 902 -44.16 8.51 -11.06
CA PRO A 902 -44.65 7.28 -10.48
C PRO A 902 -45.59 6.58 -11.47
N ILE A 903 -45.11 5.47 -12.04
CA ILE A 903 -45.91 4.59 -12.88
C ILE A 903 -47.18 4.24 -12.11
N LYS A 904 -48.30 4.83 -12.51
CA LYS A 904 -49.62 4.56 -11.96
C LYS A 904 -49.83 3.05 -11.95
N LYS A 905 -49.78 2.44 -10.75
CA LYS A 905 -50.10 1.03 -10.53
C LYS A 905 -51.45 0.73 -11.20
N ARG A 906 -51.41 0.05 -12.33
CA ARG A 906 -52.59 -0.59 -12.92
C ARG A 906 -53.16 -1.54 -11.88
N LYS A 907 -54.31 -1.16 -11.30
CA LYS A 907 -55.15 -2.05 -10.48
C LYS A 907 -55.38 -3.34 -11.29
N ARG A 908 -54.91 -4.47 -10.77
CA ARG A 908 -55.30 -5.80 -11.26
C ARG A 908 -56.82 -5.93 -11.09
N ALA A 909 -57.52 -5.98 -12.22
CA ALA A 909 -58.95 -6.26 -12.27
C ALA A 909 -59.21 -7.71 -11.82
N ALA A 910 -60.24 -7.86 -10.99
CA ALA A 910 -60.76 -9.13 -10.54
C ALA A 910 -61.45 -9.90 -11.68
N LYS A 911 -61.32 -11.21 -11.59
CA LYS A 911 -61.92 -12.27 -12.42
C LYS A 911 -63.39 -11.97 -12.74
N GLY A 912 -63.72 -12.03 -14.04
CA GLY A 912 -65.05 -11.73 -14.55
C GLY A 912 -66.15 -12.71 -14.12
N LYS A 913 -67.39 -12.21 -14.18
CA LYS A 913 -68.59 -12.97 -14.52
C LYS A 913 -69.43 -12.13 -15.48
N ALA A 914 -69.98 -12.83 -16.46
CA ALA A 914 -70.55 -12.31 -17.68
C ALA A 914 -72.01 -11.86 -17.56
N GLN A 915 -72.38 -10.95 -18.48
CA GLN A 915 -73.73 -10.65 -19.02
C GLN A 915 -74.73 -10.00 -18.03
N ALA A 916 -75.55 -9.00 -18.37
CA ALA A 916 -76.12 -8.63 -19.67
C ALA A 916 -76.61 -7.16 -19.72
N LYS A 917 -76.76 -6.64 -20.95
CA LYS A 917 -77.84 -5.75 -21.44
C LYS A 917 -77.94 -4.28 -20.96
N LYS A 918 -77.77 -3.44 -22.00
CA LYS A 918 -78.68 -2.38 -22.52
C LYS A 918 -78.58 -0.94 -21.98
N LYS A 919 -78.68 -0.05 -23.01
CA LYS A 919 -79.17 1.34 -23.08
C LYS A 919 -78.19 2.43 -22.66
N GLU A 920 -77.74 3.27 -23.61
CA GLU A 920 -78.43 4.42 -24.28
C GLU A 920 -78.46 5.67 -23.39
N GLY A 921 -78.06 6.81 -23.97
CA GLY A 921 -78.13 8.16 -23.40
C GLY A 921 -76.73 8.82 -23.40
N GLU A 922 -76.29 9.51 -24.45
CA GLU A 922 -76.70 10.85 -24.95
C GLU A 922 -76.62 11.99 -23.92
N GLY A 923 -76.01 13.11 -24.35
CA GLY A 923 -76.01 14.42 -23.68
C GLY A 923 -74.60 14.92 -23.36
N ALA A 924 -73.85 15.57 -24.25
CA ALA A 924 -74.07 16.89 -24.89
C ALA A 924 -73.75 18.10 -23.98
N GLY A 925 -73.06 19.08 -24.55
CA GLY A 925 -72.82 20.43 -24.02
C GLY A 925 -71.33 20.72 -23.82
N ASP A 926 -70.61 21.14 -24.87
CA ASP A 926 -70.43 22.54 -25.33
C ASP A 926 -69.45 23.29 -24.42
N GLY A 927 -68.26 23.68 -24.89
CA GLY A 927 -67.99 24.80 -25.82
C GLY A 927 -67.10 25.76 -25.02
N GLU A 928 -66.08 26.47 -25.50
CA GLU A 928 -65.67 27.06 -26.77
C GLU A 928 -64.15 27.37 -26.64
N LYS A 929 -63.31 27.14 -27.67
CA LYS A 929 -62.75 28.13 -28.63
C LYS A 929 -61.90 29.24 -27.97
N ASP A 930 -60.73 29.67 -28.46
CA ASP A 930 -60.14 29.78 -29.80
C ASP A 930 -58.64 29.38 -29.71
N GLY A 931 -57.95 28.79 -30.69
CA GLY A 931 -57.74 29.24 -32.07
C GLY A 931 -56.41 30.05 -32.14
N GLU A 932 -55.48 29.88 -33.06
CA GLU A 932 -55.47 29.14 -34.33
C GLU A 932 -54.08 29.30 -35.02
N LYS A 933 -53.50 28.19 -35.54
CA LYS A 933 -52.75 28.00 -36.83
C LYS A 933 -51.40 28.71 -37.09
N ASP A 934 -50.45 28.21 -37.89
CA ASP A 934 -50.28 27.12 -38.88
C ASP A 934 -48.79 27.19 -39.39
N PRO A 935 -48.30 26.43 -40.40
CA PRO A 935 -48.83 25.22 -41.08
C PRO A 935 -47.80 24.06 -41.28
N ASP A 936 -48.37 22.85 -41.49
CA ASP A 936 -48.10 21.75 -42.46
C ASP A 936 -46.89 21.76 -43.46
N PRO A 937 -46.48 20.63 -44.11
CA PRO A 937 -47.31 19.45 -44.49
C PRO A 937 -46.69 18.01 -44.42
N GLU A 938 -47.57 17.02 -44.22
CA GLU A 938 -47.87 15.79 -45.03
C GLU A 938 -46.98 15.36 -46.26
N PRO A 939 -47.08 14.12 -46.82
CA PRO A 939 -47.03 12.77 -46.24
C PRO A 939 -46.32 11.68 -47.14
N VAL A 940 -46.44 10.40 -46.75
CA VAL A 940 -46.64 9.17 -47.60
C VAL A 940 -45.50 8.13 -47.79
N ASP A 941 -45.87 6.90 -47.37
CA ASP A 941 -45.53 5.53 -47.78
C ASP A 941 -44.09 5.02 -47.90
N LYS A 942 -43.77 3.97 -47.12
CA LYS A 942 -43.28 2.66 -47.65
C LYS A 942 -43.69 1.45 -46.79
N LYS A 943 -44.31 0.48 -47.46
CA LYS A 943 -44.35 -0.97 -47.17
C LYS A 943 -43.97 -1.68 -48.49
N PRO A 944 -43.72 -3.01 -48.54
CA PRO A 944 -42.85 -3.84 -47.71
C PRO A 944 -42.04 -4.87 -48.57
N ARG A 945 -41.39 -5.83 -47.90
CA ARG A 945 -40.82 -7.12 -48.43
C ARG A 945 -39.54 -6.98 -49.26
N GLY A 946 -38.47 -7.73 -49.04
CA GLY A 946 -38.31 -9.10 -48.52
C GLY A 946 -37.68 -9.93 -49.63
N GLY A 947 -36.55 -10.61 -49.38
CA GLY A 947 -36.00 -11.55 -50.36
C GLY A 947 -34.51 -11.87 -50.22
N LYS A 948 -34.23 -13.12 -49.85
CA LYS A 948 -32.92 -13.79 -49.87
C LYS A 948 -32.36 -13.94 -51.29
N ASN A 949 -31.04 -13.97 -51.43
CA ASN A 949 -30.20 -15.14 -51.82
C ASN A 949 -28.99 -14.80 -52.73
N LYS A 950 -27.85 -15.37 -52.34
CA LYS A 950 -26.83 -16.12 -53.09
C LYS A 950 -26.08 -15.55 -54.31
N ASP A 951 -24.76 -15.74 -54.18
CA ASP A 951 -23.77 -16.24 -55.13
C ASP A 951 -23.28 -15.37 -56.30
N ASP A 952 -21.95 -15.41 -56.41
CA ASP A 952 -21.14 -15.59 -57.62
C ASP A 952 -20.28 -14.41 -58.14
N LYS A 953 -18.97 -14.72 -58.18
CA LYS A 953 -17.94 -14.37 -59.17
C LYS A 953 -17.62 -12.89 -59.49
N GLY A 954 -16.34 -12.58 -59.25
CA GLY A 954 -15.39 -12.54 -60.38
C GLY A 954 -14.78 -11.18 -60.76
N GLY A 955 -13.48 -11.05 -60.44
CA GLY A 955 -12.45 -10.79 -61.46
C GLY A 955 -12.01 -9.34 -61.73
N LYS A 956 -10.72 -9.06 -61.45
CA LYS A 956 -9.68 -8.46 -62.33
C LYS A 956 -8.53 -7.96 -61.42
N ASN A 957 -7.33 -8.54 -61.35
CA ASN A 957 -6.27 -8.89 -62.32
C ASN A 957 -5.30 -7.72 -62.63
N LYS A 958 -4.00 -8.07 -62.68
CA LYS A 958 -2.80 -7.35 -63.22
C LYS A 958 -1.98 -6.48 -62.24
N ASP A 959 -0.65 -6.52 -62.15
CA ASP A 959 0.47 -7.17 -62.89
C ASP A 959 1.68 -7.26 -61.90
N ASP A 960 2.40 -8.39 -61.77
CA ASP A 960 3.57 -8.83 -62.56
C ASP A 960 4.85 -7.99 -62.27
N LYS A 961 5.89 -8.49 -61.59
CA LYS A 961 7.02 -9.35 -62.04
C LYS A 961 7.91 -9.62 -60.81
N GLY A 962 8.64 -10.73 -60.61
CA GLY A 962 9.13 -11.78 -61.50
C GLY A 962 10.64 -12.01 -61.23
N GLY A 963 11.05 -13.26 -60.98
CA GLY A 963 12.46 -13.71 -61.02
C GLY A 963 12.86 -14.64 -59.85
N LYS A 964 12.53 -15.94 -59.89
CA LYS A 964 13.25 -17.08 -60.52
C LYS A 964 14.33 -17.76 -59.64
N ASN A 965 13.92 -18.93 -59.14
CA ASN A 965 14.59 -20.22 -58.98
C ASN A 965 16.09 -20.34 -59.28
N LYS A 966 16.77 -21.15 -58.46
CA LYS A 966 17.41 -22.37 -58.97
C LYS A 966 17.53 -23.47 -57.91
N ASP A 967 17.34 -24.67 -58.42
CA ASP A 967 17.23 -25.99 -57.80
C ASP A 967 18.54 -26.54 -57.19
N ASP A 968 18.37 -27.74 -56.57
CA ASP A 968 19.33 -28.77 -56.18
C ASP A 968 20.01 -28.58 -54.79
N LYS A 969 20.07 -29.56 -53.89
CA LYS A 969 20.11 -31.01 -54.07
C LYS A 969 19.86 -31.68 -52.72
N ALA A 970 19.18 -32.82 -52.78
CA ALA A 970 19.01 -33.73 -51.68
C ALA A 970 20.34 -34.25 -51.10
N THR A 971 20.43 -34.29 -49.78
CA THR A 971 21.22 -35.29 -49.05
C THR A 971 20.40 -35.77 -47.86
N GLY A 972 20.00 -37.03 -47.91
CA GLY A 972 19.36 -37.72 -46.81
C GLY A 972 20.36 -37.98 -45.68
N SER A 973 19.90 -37.75 -44.46
CA SER A 973 20.50 -38.28 -43.24
C SER A 973 19.38 -38.93 -42.44
N LYS A 974 19.28 -40.26 -42.54
CA LYS A 974 18.46 -41.07 -41.62
C LYS A 974 19.17 -41.08 -40.28
N ASP A 975 18.59 -40.42 -39.28
CA ASP A 975 19.10 -40.44 -37.91
C ASP A 975 18.33 -41.52 -37.12
N PRO A 976 18.94 -42.70 -36.86
CA PRO A 976 18.26 -43.85 -36.25
C PRO A 976 17.87 -43.63 -34.78
N ILE A 977 18.28 -42.52 -34.16
CA ILE A 977 17.99 -42.20 -32.75
C ILE A 977 16.59 -41.59 -32.58
N LEU A 978 16.07 -40.88 -33.61
CA LEU A 978 14.76 -40.23 -33.51
C LEU A 978 13.59 -41.23 -33.60
N ASP A 979 13.76 -42.29 -34.40
CA ASP A 979 12.77 -43.37 -34.53
C ASP A 979 12.73 -44.27 -33.28
N GLU A 980 13.86 -44.44 -32.56
CA GLU A 980 13.91 -45.18 -31.28
C GLU A 980 13.17 -44.42 -30.16
N ILE A 981 13.29 -43.08 -30.13
CA ILE A 981 12.65 -42.22 -29.13
C ILE A 981 11.12 -42.15 -29.35
N LEU A 982 10.66 -42.09 -30.60
CA LEU A 982 9.23 -42.12 -30.93
C LEU A 982 8.59 -43.50 -30.70
N ARG A 983 9.38 -44.59 -30.77
CA ARG A 983 8.94 -45.95 -30.49
C ARG A 983 8.82 -46.26 -29.00
N ILE A 984 9.62 -45.61 -28.14
CA ILE A 984 9.51 -45.72 -26.68
C ILE A 984 8.32 -44.88 -26.15
N ALA A 985 8.02 -43.74 -26.78
CA ALA A 985 6.92 -42.86 -26.36
C ALA A 985 5.51 -43.35 -26.75
N SER A 986 5.39 -44.35 -27.64
CA SER A 986 4.12 -44.90 -28.12
C SER A 986 3.71 -46.23 -27.46
N GLY A 987 4.50 -46.74 -26.50
CA GLY A 987 4.30 -48.06 -25.86
C GLY A 987 3.73 -48.05 -24.43
N ALA A 988 3.39 -46.89 -23.86
CA ALA A 988 2.87 -46.80 -22.49
C ALA A 988 1.47 -46.16 -22.47
N GLY A 989 0.45 -46.95 -22.78
CA GLY A 989 -0.94 -46.51 -22.74
C GLY A 989 -1.90 -47.63 -23.08
N GLY A 990 -2.26 -48.45 -22.09
CA GLY A 990 -3.38 -49.39 -22.18
C GLY A 990 -3.20 -50.61 -21.29
N GLU A 991 -3.79 -50.58 -20.10
CA GLU A 991 -4.67 -51.65 -19.60
C GLU A 991 -5.34 -51.21 -18.28
N GLU A 992 -6.66 -51.05 -18.35
CA GLU A 992 -7.57 -51.01 -17.21
C GLU A 992 -7.83 -52.44 -16.71
N GLY A 993 -8.06 -52.59 -15.40
CA GLY A 993 -9.10 -53.48 -14.88
C GLY A 993 -8.71 -54.48 -13.79
N GLY A 994 -9.37 -54.36 -12.63
CA GLY A 994 -9.91 -55.53 -11.90
C GLY A 994 -9.45 -55.75 -10.45
N ASN A 995 -10.39 -55.49 -9.52
CA ASN A 995 -10.46 -55.80 -8.08
C ASN A 995 -9.55 -55.04 -7.10
#